data_AF-A0A151ZBQ9-F1
#
_entry.id   AF-A0A151ZBQ9-F1
#
_cell.length_a   1.000
_cell.length_b   1.000
_cell.length_c   1.000
_cell.angle_alpha   90.00
_cell.angle_beta   90.00
_cell.angle_gamma   90.00
#
_symmetry.space_group_name_H-M   'P 1'
#
loop_
_entity.id
_entity.type
_entity.pdbx_description
1 polymer ?
#
loop_
_entity_poly.entity_id
_entity_poly.type
_entity_poly.pdbx_seq_one_letter_code
_entity_poly.pdbx_strand_id
1 'polypeptide(L)'
;MSDQFKAIVIDNSYNLKAGFSNENEPSIQFNSDILGKQAPSNNNNEILEDWEHRISLWRMIYNKLGVNSEEYPVIISEQPINPKMNRLKTIEYLFEEFNASAAYMSQSSLLTMYSMGIISGMVLECGHSSSYALPVYEAYALPNAIKKLSIAGKHLDKYLSDLLSPQHYGSIDIDSIRQLKETLSLSSSQEQNLNYKLPDGRELTLNSNALKCPESLFNPEILGCSEKGIHQLLYGSYLSCPDEYQSHINQNCNFVLSGGSTKFKGFSDRLSLEITKLFTSLSGKPNIIIPPNPSTSAWKGGASLVSNLGSFWIRKSEYLESGPSIVERKLSRLFYFNKMSNNIDSQSAILPEHCKFGIYLTSKVNLKNENDKTTLKNGLSKFIQEMNRIEKEYPDTGIGSVVSFGYDLLGKLTSSYPGGYEMPKGFKNMIPIGSAPSTQSDIFIHILGNRFDVAFHAAENFYFTFRDCGILEIQDEQHGFRRLEERDETGFIDGTENPTGLDKRVRFGLIAKGDPHEYGSYVFPQKWEHNLVKWEKISLHEQQDTIGRTKKESIEIPKGKRQVSSHVSRTDLKDNGVSLKIIRQSLPYGMLSKKEHGLYFLAYACSLVNIEKQLLSMFGQLDGKSDLLLQYTKPITGGYYFAPSLNELNKILNS
;
A
#
# COMPACT_ATOMS: atom_id res chain seq x y z
N MET A 1 -17.14 -25.73 23.77
CA MET A 1 -17.44 -26.43 22.51
C MET A 1 -17.32 -25.40 21.41
N SER A 2 -16.40 -25.61 20.48
CA SER A 2 -16.05 -24.67 19.42
C SER A 2 -17.14 -24.67 18.35
N ASP A 3 -17.99 -23.65 18.32
CA ASP A 3 -18.70 -23.32 17.09
C ASP A 3 -17.64 -22.83 16.09
N GLN A 4 -17.21 -23.75 15.21
CA GLN A 4 -16.39 -23.42 14.07
C GLN A 4 -17.14 -22.36 13.26
N PHE A 5 -16.53 -21.18 13.11
CA PHE A 5 -17.01 -20.15 12.19
C PHE A 5 -17.14 -20.78 10.79
N LYS A 6 -18.37 -21.07 10.36
CA LYS A 6 -18.69 -21.65 9.05
C LYS A 6 -18.90 -20.49 8.08
N ALA A 7 -18.18 -20.48 6.96
CA ALA A 7 -18.29 -19.47 5.92
C ALA A 7 -18.51 -20.11 4.55
N ILE A 8 -19.10 -19.36 3.63
CA ILE A 8 -19.18 -19.74 2.22
C ILE A 8 -17.91 -19.25 1.54
N VAL A 9 -17.22 -20.14 0.83
CA VAL A 9 -16.00 -19.81 0.09
C VAL A 9 -16.31 -19.92 -1.39
N ILE A 10 -16.08 -18.83 -2.13
CA ILE A 10 -16.30 -18.73 -3.58
C ILE A 10 -14.96 -18.42 -4.24
N ASP A 11 -14.39 -19.41 -4.94
CA ASP A 11 -13.32 -19.16 -5.90
C ASP A 11 -13.93 -18.67 -7.21
N ASN A 12 -13.88 -17.37 -7.44
CA ASN A 12 -14.48 -16.64 -8.55
C ASN A 12 -13.64 -16.75 -9.85
N SER A 13 -13.04 -17.92 -10.08
CA SER A 13 -12.27 -18.22 -11.29
C SER A 13 -13.18 -18.73 -12.42
N TYR A 14 -12.63 -18.93 -13.63
CA TYR A 14 -13.43 -19.38 -14.79
C TYR A 14 -14.11 -20.74 -14.53
N ASN A 15 -13.36 -21.72 -14.01
CA ASN A 15 -13.98 -22.89 -13.41
C ASN A 15 -14.33 -22.48 -11.99
N LEU A 16 -15.55 -22.00 -11.77
CA LEU A 16 -15.98 -21.48 -10.49
C LEU A 16 -16.07 -22.63 -9.49
N LYS A 17 -15.57 -22.42 -8.26
CA LYS A 17 -15.75 -23.37 -7.16
C LYS A 17 -16.39 -22.70 -5.97
N ALA A 18 -17.36 -23.37 -5.36
CA ALA A 18 -17.98 -22.91 -4.13
C ALA A 18 -18.29 -24.06 -3.18
N GLY A 19 -18.45 -23.73 -1.91
CA GLY A 19 -18.74 -24.69 -0.85
C GLY A 19 -18.58 -24.06 0.52
N PHE A 20 -18.77 -24.86 1.57
CA PHE A 20 -18.56 -24.40 2.94
C PHE A 20 -17.12 -24.62 3.39
N SER A 21 -16.62 -23.73 4.26
CA SER A 21 -15.24 -23.75 4.75
C SER A 21 -14.85 -24.98 5.56
N ASN A 22 -15.82 -25.77 6.04
CA ASN A 22 -15.58 -27.01 6.76
C ASN A 22 -15.61 -28.25 5.85
N GLU A 23 -15.83 -28.08 4.54
CA GLU A 23 -15.73 -29.16 3.55
C GLU A 23 -14.28 -29.38 3.12
N ASN A 24 -13.93 -30.63 2.78
CA ASN A 24 -12.57 -30.97 2.31
C ASN A 24 -12.32 -30.55 0.85
N GLU A 25 -13.38 -30.45 0.05
CA GLU A 25 -13.38 -30.07 -1.36
C GLU A 25 -14.62 -29.22 -1.65
N PRO A 26 -14.59 -28.36 -2.69
CA PRO A 26 -15.75 -27.57 -3.06
C PRO A 26 -16.89 -28.46 -3.55
N SER A 27 -18.07 -28.33 -2.92
CA SER A 27 -19.30 -29.04 -3.26
C SER A 27 -19.94 -28.58 -4.58
N ILE A 28 -19.60 -27.38 -5.06
CA ILE A 28 -20.10 -26.82 -6.31
C ILE A 28 -18.94 -26.49 -7.23
N GLN A 29 -18.99 -27.00 -8.47
CA GLN A 29 -18.03 -26.67 -9.52
C GLN A 29 -18.74 -26.56 -10.87
N PHE A 30 -18.52 -25.47 -11.59
CA PHE A 30 -19.01 -25.28 -12.97
C PHE A 30 -18.24 -24.18 -13.70
N ASN A 31 -18.25 -24.19 -15.04
CA ASN A 31 -17.65 -23.11 -15.82
C ASN A 31 -18.52 -21.84 -15.76
N SER A 32 -17.88 -20.68 -15.68
CA SER A 32 -18.56 -19.40 -15.50
C SER A 32 -19.39 -18.97 -16.72
N ASP A 33 -19.28 -19.64 -17.87
CA ASP A 33 -20.10 -19.42 -19.06
C ASP A 33 -21.37 -20.29 -19.12
N ILE A 34 -21.70 -21.04 -18.07
CA ILE A 34 -22.86 -21.95 -18.01
C ILE A 34 -24.22 -21.30 -18.33
N LEU A 35 -24.38 -19.99 -18.08
CA LEU A 35 -25.61 -19.24 -18.37
C LEU A 35 -25.65 -18.64 -19.79
N GLY A 36 -24.62 -18.89 -20.61
CA GLY A 36 -24.40 -18.16 -21.86
C GLY A 36 -23.85 -16.75 -21.60
N LYS A 37 -23.21 -16.13 -22.61
CA LYS A 37 -22.78 -14.72 -22.51
C LYS A 37 -23.98 -13.80 -22.74
N GLN A 38 -24.19 -12.81 -21.88
CA GLN A 38 -24.98 -11.63 -22.24
C GLN A 38 -24.06 -10.42 -22.42
N ALA A 39 -24.43 -9.57 -23.38
CA ALA A 39 -23.81 -8.33 -23.83
C ALA A 39 -22.46 -8.35 -24.62
N PRO A 40 -22.35 -7.52 -25.68
CA PRO A 40 -21.18 -7.41 -26.55
C PRO A 40 -20.10 -6.49 -25.96
N SER A 41 -18.84 -6.74 -26.34
CA SER A 41 -17.73 -5.81 -26.12
C SER A 41 -17.96 -4.51 -26.91
N ASN A 42 -18.12 -3.38 -26.22
CA ASN A 42 -17.99 -2.07 -26.84
C ASN A 42 -16.56 -1.88 -27.38
N ASN A 43 -16.42 -1.18 -28.51
CA ASN A 43 -15.20 -0.98 -29.30
C ASN A 43 -14.05 -0.19 -28.62
N ASN A 44 -14.05 -0.05 -27.30
CA ASN A 44 -12.95 0.50 -26.53
C ASN A 44 -12.42 -0.62 -25.64
N ASN A 45 -11.11 -0.88 -25.66
CA ASN A 45 -10.40 -1.97 -24.96
C ASN A 45 -10.50 -1.96 -23.41
N GLU A 46 -11.60 -1.52 -22.83
CA GLU A 46 -11.94 -1.70 -21.42
C GLU A 46 -12.88 -2.90 -21.28
N ILE A 47 -12.39 -3.95 -20.62
CA ILE A 47 -13.22 -5.08 -20.22
C ILE A 47 -14.17 -4.55 -19.13
N LEU A 48 -15.35 -4.08 -19.53
CA LEU A 48 -16.45 -3.84 -18.61
C LEU A 48 -16.89 -5.19 -18.07
N GLU A 49 -17.00 -5.27 -16.75
CA GLU A 49 -17.50 -6.47 -16.11
C GLU A 49 -19.01 -6.59 -16.29
N ASP A 50 -19.47 -7.77 -16.72
CA ASP A 50 -20.89 -8.13 -16.71
C ASP A 50 -21.34 -8.52 -15.30
N TRP A 51 -21.82 -7.51 -14.56
CA TRP A 51 -22.29 -7.68 -13.19
C TRP A 51 -23.59 -8.49 -13.11
N GLU A 52 -24.49 -8.40 -14.08
CA GLU A 52 -25.74 -9.16 -14.08
C GLU A 52 -25.47 -10.65 -14.19
N HIS A 53 -24.55 -11.03 -15.09
CA HIS A 53 -24.08 -12.40 -15.21
C HIS A 53 -23.40 -12.87 -13.93
N ARG A 54 -22.50 -12.07 -13.34
CA ARG A 54 -21.83 -12.38 -12.06
C ARG A 54 -22.82 -12.65 -10.93
N ILE A 55 -23.80 -11.76 -10.75
CA ILE A 55 -24.85 -11.91 -9.74
C ILE A 55 -25.66 -13.19 -10.00
N SER A 56 -25.97 -13.49 -11.26
CA SER A 56 -26.70 -14.71 -11.62
C SER A 56 -25.93 -15.98 -11.25
N LEU A 57 -24.61 -16.03 -11.48
CA LEU A 57 -23.75 -17.14 -11.03
C LEU A 57 -23.74 -17.26 -9.50
N TRP A 58 -23.65 -16.15 -8.77
CA TRP A 58 -23.69 -16.19 -7.31
C TRP A 58 -25.05 -16.64 -6.78
N ARG A 59 -26.18 -16.20 -7.38
CA ARG A 59 -27.52 -16.72 -7.06
C ARG A 59 -27.60 -18.23 -7.28
N MET A 60 -27.03 -18.74 -8.38
CA MET A 60 -26.95 -20.19 -8.60
C MET A 60 -26.17 -20.93 -7.52
N ILE A 61 -25.07 -20.34 -7.01
CA ILE A 61 -24.28 -20.92 -5.91
C ILE A 61 -25.14 -21.03 -4.65
N TYR A 62 -25.74 -19.92 -4.20
CA TYR A 62 -26.58 -19.92 -3.00
C TYR A 62 -27.77 -20.87 -3.13
N ASN A 63 -28.42 -20.92 -4.30
CA ASN A 63 -29.51 -21.86 -4.58
C ASN A 63 -29.04 -23.33 -4.52
N LYS A 64 -27.87 -23.65 -5.08
CA LYS A 64 -27.30 -25.00 -5.04
C LYS A 64 -26.84 -25.41 -3.64
N LEU A 65 -26.37 -24.47 -2.82
CA LEU A 65 -26.05 -24.70 -1.42
C LEU A 65 -27.31 -24.86 -0.55
N GLY A 66 -28.47 -24.40 -1.02
CA GLY A 66 -29.73 -24.46 -0.29
C GLY A 66 -29.75 -23.58 0.95
N VAL A 67 -29.07 -22.44 0.92
CA VAL A 67 -28.95 -21.53 2.07
C VAL A 67 -29.30 -20.09 1.71
N ASN A 68 -29.77 -19.34 2.70
CA ASN A 68 -29.90 -17.89 2.57
C ASN A 68 -28.53 -17.26 2.74
N SER A 69 -28.21 -16.32 1.85
CA SER A 69 -26.91 -15.63 1.84
C SER A 69 -26.64 -14.79 3.10
N GLU A 70 -27.69 -14.43 3.85
CA GLU A 70 -27.59 -13.64 5.09
C GLU A 70 -27.02 -14.44 6.27
N GLU A 71 -27.18 -15.76 6.26
CA GLU A 71 -26.83 -16.64 7.38
C GLU A 71 -25.33 -16.84 7.54
N TYR A 72 -24.56 -16.63 6.47
CA TYR A 72 -23.15 -16.99 6.41
C TYR A 72 -22.27 -15.83 5.95
N PRO A 73 -21.09 -15.63 6.55
CA PRO A 73 -20.07 -14.77 5.97
C PRO A 73 -19.49 -15.41 4.70
N VAL A 74 -18.96 -14.58 3.80
CA VAL A 74 -18.47 -15.01 2.48
C VAL A 74 -17.02 -14.60 2.25
N ILE A 75 -16.19 -15.58 1.86
CA ILE A 75 -14.87 -15.32 1.27
C ILE A 75 -15.00 -15.44 -0.24
N ILE A 76 -14.56 -14.43 -0.97
CA ILE A 76 -14.52 -14.46 -2.43
C ILE A 76 -13.10 -14.23 -2.96
N SER A 77 -12.66 -15.06 -3.90
CA SER A 77 -11.37 -14.85 -4.55
C SER A 77 -11.43 -13.73 -5.60
N GLU A 78 -10.32 -13.04 -5.80
CA GLU A 78 -10.13 -12.07 -6.88
C GLU A 78 -8.84 -12.31 -7.66
N GLN A 79 -8.73 -11.69 -8.84
CA GLN A 79 -7.52 -11.74 -9.65
C GLN A 79 -6.42 -10.86 -9.03
N PRO A 80 -5.12 -11.20 -9.22
CA PRO A 80 -3.99 -10.40 -8.70
C PRO A 80 -4.03 -8.90 -9.02
N ILE A 81 -4.46 -8.52 -10.22
CA ILE A 81 -4.63 -7.13 -10.64
C ILE A 81 -6.11 -6.86 -10.91
N ASN A 82 -6.86 -6.62 -9.83
CA ASN A 82 -8.28 -6.27 -9.88
C ASN A 82 -8.50 -4.75 -9.67
N PRO A 83 -9.17 -4.06 -10.62
CA PRO A 83 -9.49 -2.64 -10.46
C PRO A 83 -10.21 -2.34 -9.15
N LYS A 84 -9.88 -1.19 -8.55
CA LYS A 84 -10.49 -0.75 -7.29
C LYS A 84 -12.03 -0.75 -7.36
N MET A 85 -12.58 -0.22 -8.44
CA MET A 85 -14.03 -0.15 -8.65
C MET A 85 -14.68 -1.55 -8.63
N ASN A 86 -14.01 -2.57 -9.19
CA ASN A 86 -14.51 -3.93 -9.19
C ASN A 86 -14.52 -4.55 -7.79
N ARG A 87 -13.51 -4.24 -6.97
CA ARG A 87 -13.48 -4.66 -5.56
C ARG A 87 -14.62 -4.05 -4.77
N LEU A 88 -14.84 -2.74 -4.93
CA LEU A 88 -15.93 -2.03 -4.26
C LEU A 88 -17.29 -2.59 -4.66
N LYS A 89 -17.56 -2.72 -5.97
CA LYS A 89 -18.82 -3.28 -6.47
C LYS A 89 -19.07 -4.71 -6.04
N THR A 90 -18.03 -5.55 -5.98
CA THR A 90 -18.20 -6.93 -5.51
C THR A 90 -18.69 -6.93 -4.06
N ILE A 91 -18.06 -6.14 -3.18
CA ILE A 91 -18.47 -6.06 -1.78
C ILE A 91 -19.85 -5.40 -1.62
N GLU A 92 -20.14 -4.35 -2.39
CA GLU A 92 -21.46 -3.71 -2.50
C GLU A 92 -22.53 -4.76 -2.81
N TYR A 93 -22.39 -5.54 -3.89
CA TYR A 93 -23.36 -6.58 -4.23
C TYR A 93 -23.48 -7.66 -3.15
N LEU A 94 -22.39 -8.10 -2.55
CA LEU A 94 -22.45 -9.08 -1.45
C LEU A 94 -23.28 -8.56 -0.27
N PHE A 95 -23.26 -7.26 0.02
CA PHE A 95 -24.04 -6.66 1.11
C PHE A 95 -25.44 -6.20 0.72
N GLU A 96 -25.63 -5.66 -0.48
CA GLU A 96 -26.90 -5.04 -0.89
C GLU A 96 -27.81 -6.05 -1.62
N GLU A 97 -27.28 -6.89 -2.50
CA GLU A 97 -28.07 -7.90 -3.22
C GLU A 97 -28.17 -9.22 -2.46
N PHE A 98 -27.08 -9.64 -1.83
CA PHE A 98 -27.00 -10.92 -1.12
C PHE A 98 -27.07 -10.76 0.40
N ASN A 99 -27.06 -9.53 0.92
CA ASN A 99 -27.31 -9.27 2.34
C ASN A 99 -26.39 -10.09 3.27
N ALA A 100 -25.16 -10.36 2.83
CA ALA A 100 -24.18 -11.16 3.56
C ALA A 100 -23.83 -10.53 4.92
N SER A 101 -23.65 -11.35 5.95
CA SER A 101 -23.36 -10.86 7.31
C SER A 101 -21.96 -10.25 7.43
N ALA A 102 -20.98 -10.84 6.73
CA ALA A 102 -19.64 -10.30 6.55
C ALA A 102 -19.03 -10.81 5.23
N ALA A 103 -18.10 -10.04 4.67
CA ALA A 103 -17.39 -10.38 3.45
C ALA A 103 -15.88 -10.22 3.62
N TYR A 104 -15.12 -11.06 2.92
CA TYR A 104 -13.68 -10.93 2.78
C TYR A 104 -13.27 -11.27 1.34
N MET A 105 -12.33 -10.50 0.80
CA MET A 105 -11.82 -10.68 -0.56
C MET A 105 -10.31 -10.89 -0.52
N SER A 106 -9.81 -11.85 -1.29
CA SER A 106 -8.38 -12.16 -1.35
C SER A 106 -7.97 -12.64 -2.72
N GLN A 107 -6.73 -12.36 -3.12
CA GLN A 107 -6.18 -12.83 -4.38
C GLN A 107 -6.11 -14.36 -4.43
N SER A 108 -6.54 -14.96 -5.54
CA SER A 108 -6.51 -16.42 -5.78
C SER A 108 -5.12 -17.02 -5.51
N SER A 109 -4.06 -16.39 -6.03
CA SER A 109 -2.66 -16.77 -5.78
C SER A 109 -2.30 -16.83 -4.30
N LEU A 110 -2.74 -15.84 -3.50
CA LEU A 110 -2.42 -15.78 -2.07
C LEU A 110 -3.15 -16.88 -1.31
N LEU A 111 -4.42 -17.13 -1.66
CA LEU A 111 -5.18 -18.25 -1.11
C LEU A 111 -4.51 -19.60 -1.45
N THR A 112 -4.03 -19.78 -2.68
CA THR A 112 -3.27 -20.98 -3.05
C THR A 112 -2.06 -21.18 -2.13
N MET A 113 -1.28 -20.14 -1.82
CA MET A 113 -0.16 -20.24 -0.88
C MET A 113 -0.61 -20.63 0.54
N TYR A 114 -1.68 -20.03 1.05
CA TYR A 114 -2.26 -20.39 2.36
C TYR A 114 -2.70 -21.84 2.44
N SER A 115 -3.22 -22.42 1.35
CA SER A 115 -3.60 -23.84 1.30
C SER A 115 -2.44 -24.80 1.53
N MET A 116 -1.21 -24.33 1.31
CA MET A 116 0.04 -25.10 1.48
C MET A 116 0.81 -24.70 2.75
N GLY A 117 0.32 -23.75 3.55
CA GLY A 117 1.05 -23.22 4.69
C GLY A 117 2.30 -22.40 4.30
N ILE A 118 2.39 -21.94 3.06
CA ILE A 118 3.52 -21.16 2.55
C ILE A 118 3.15 -19.69 2.65
N ILE A 119 4.05 -18.88 3.21
CA ILE A 119 3.82 -17.46 3.41
C ILE A 119 4.81 -16.57 2.65
N SER A 120 5.89 -17.13 2.10
CA SER A 120 6.86 -16.39 1.29
C SER A 120 7.31 -17.21 0.09
N GLY A 121 7.44 -16.56 -1.06
CA GLY A 121 7.83 -17.17 -2.32
C GLY A 121 7.30 -16.39 -3.51
N MET A 122 7.73 -16.75 -4.71
CA MET A 122 7.23 -16.11 -5.93
C MET A 122 6.22 -17.00 -6.64
N VAL A 123 4.99 -16.50 -6.80
CA VAL A 123 3.89 -17.25 -7.39
C VAL A 123 3.83 -17.01 -8.90
N LEU A 124 3.69 -18.07 -9.68
CA LEU A 124 3.31 -18.03 -11.08
C LEU A 124 1.90 -18.61 -11.23
N GLU A 125 0.94 -17.73 -11.50
CA GLU A 125 -0.45 -18.11 -11.74
C GLU A 125 -0.75 -18.12 -13.24
N CYS A 126 -1.09 -19.28 -13.81
CA CYS A 126 -1.52 -19.42 -15.21
C CYS A 126 -2.99 -19.85 -15.26
N GLY A 127 -3.89 -18.87 -15.36
CA GLY A 127 -5.33 -19.07 -15.34
C GLY A 127 -5.95 -19.27 -16.74
N HIS A 128 -7.28 -19.09 -16.82
CA HIS A 128 -8.00 -19.12 -18.09
C HIS A 128 -7.85 -17.81 -18.88
N SER A 129 -8.01 -16.66 -18.22
CA SER A 129 -8.07 -15.36 -18.91
C SER A 129 -6.74 -14.60 -18.99
N SER A 130 -5.86 -14.79 -18.01
CA SER A 130 -4.54 -14.13 -17.93
C SER A 130 -3.57 -14.96 -17.08
N SER A 131 -2.30 -14.65 -17.20
CA SER A 131 -1.23 -15.21 -16.37
C SER A 131 -0.55 -14.11 -15.55
N TYR A 132 -0.08 -14.43 -14.35
CA TYR A 132 0.48 -13.46 -13.41
C TYR A 132 1.76 -14.00 -12.76
N ALA A 133 2.74 -13.11 -12.56
CA ALA A 133 3.83 -13.31 -11.63
C ALA A 133 3.59 -12.43 -10.40
N LEU A 134 3.50 -13.04 -9.23
CA LEU A 134 3.10 -12.39 -7.98
C LEU A 134 4.11 -12.73 -6.87
N PRO A 135 4.97 -11.79 -6.45
CA PRO A 135 5.87 -12.00 -5.34
C PRO A 135 5.12 -11.85 -4.01
N VAL A 136 5.23 -12.84 -3.14
CA VAL A 136 4.60 -12.87 -1.81
C VAL A 136 5.67 -12.96 -0.73
N TYR A 137 5.61 -12.07 0.26
CA TYR A 137 6.50 -12.04 1.40
C TYR A 137 5.69 -11.96 2.69
N GLU A 138 5.95 -12.90 3.60
CA GLU A 138 5.30 -13.01 4.90
C GLU A 138 3.77 -12.88 4.91
N ALA A 139 3.12 -13.56 3.96
CA ALA A 139 1.68 -13.60 3.72
C ALA A 139 1.10 -12.37 2.98
N TYR A 140 1.94 -11.53 2.38
CA TYR A 140 1.52 -10.35 1.61
C TYR A 140 2.09 -10.31 0.20
N ALA A 141 1.25 -10.03 -0.79
CA ALA A 141 1.71 -9.75 -2.16
C ALA A 141 2.38 -8.37 -2.23
N LEU A 142 3.43 -8.22 -3.05
CA LEU A 142 4.07 -6.91 -3.32
C LEU A 142 3.44 -6.27 -4.58
N PRO A 143 2.49 -5.32 -4.46
CA PRO A 143 1.64 -4.93 -5.58
C PRO A 143 2.39 -4.32 -6.76
N ASN A 144 3.43 -3.52 -6.48
CA ASN A 144 4.24 -2.84 -7.49
C ASN A 144 5.12 -3.79 -8.31
N ALA A 145 5.34 -5.01 -7.81
CA ALA A 145 6.15 -6.02 -8.48
C ALA A 145 5.29 -7.05 -9.24
N ILE A 146 3.97 -7.05 -9.08
CA ILE A 146 3.08 -7.96 -9.82
C ILE A 146 3.17 -7.66 -11.32
N LYS A 147 3.38 -8.70 -12.12
CA LYS A 147 3.38 -8.60 -13.59
C LYS A 147 2.25 -9.44 -14.17
N LYS A 148 1.67 -8.97 -15.27
CA LYS A 148 0.60 -9.64 -16.01
C LYS A 148 1.07 -9.97 -17.41
N LEU A 149 0.71 -11.16 -17.87
CA LEU A 149 0.71 -11.56 -19.27
C LEU A 149 -0.75 -11.78 -19.69
N SER A 150 -1.17 -11.16 -20.79
CA SER A 150 -2.56 -11.30 -21.24
C SER A 150 -2.86 -12.70 -21.76
N ILE A 151 -1.84 -13.48 -22.16
CA ILE A 151 -1.95 -14.86 -22.65
C ILE A 151 -2.17 -15.85 -21.51
N ALA A 152 -3.08 -16.80 -21.77
CA ALA A 152 -3.59 -17.77 -20.80
C ALA A 152 -4.44 -18.84 -21.51
N GLY A 153 -5.08 -19.73 -20.75
CA GLY A 153 -5.84 -20.87 -21.27
C GLY A 153 -6.83 -20.56 -22.41
N LYS A 154 -7.56 -19.44 -22.38
CA LYS A 154 -8.53 -19.05 -23.43
C LYS A 154 -7.88 -18.79 -24.78
N HIS A 155 -6.65 -18.30 -24.78
CA HIS A 155 -5.89 -18.00 -25.99
C HIS A 155 -5.38 -19.29 -26.61
N LEU A 156 -4.99 -20.26 -25.78
CA LEU A 156 -4.61 -21.60 -26.20
C LEU A 156 -5.83 -22.37 -26.76
N ASP A 157 -7.01 -22.23 -26.12
CA ASP A 157 -8.26 -22.79 -26.63
C ASP A 157 -8.58 -22.24 -28.03
N LYS A 158 -8.52 -20.91 -28.18
CA LYS A 158 -8.74 -20.24 -29.47
C LYS A 158 -7.73 -20.70 -30.53
N TYR A 159 -6.45 -20.73 -30.18
CA TYR A 159 -5.38 -21.13 -31.10
C TYR A 159 -5.58 -22.57 -31.60
N LEU A 160 -5.91 -23.51 -30.72
CA LEU A 160 -6.23 -24.88 -31.13
C LEU A 160 -7.48 -24.96 -31.98
N SER A 161 -8.54 -24.21 -31.63
CA SER A 161 -9.76 -24.14 -32.44
C SER A 161 -9.49 -23.59 -33.85
N ASP A 162 -8.64 -22.56 -33.97
CA ASP A 162 -8.30 -21.95 -35.26
C ASP A 162 -7.43 -22.90 -36.11
N LEU A 163 -6.54 -23.68 -35.48
CA LEU A 163 -5.74 -24.71 -36.16
C LEU A 163 -6.57 -25.91 -36.62
N LEU A 164 -7.56 -26.33 -35.81
CA LEU A 164 -8.44 -27.48 -36.09
C LEU A 164 -9.67 -27.05 -36.90
N SER A 165 -9.42 -26.27 -37.97
CA SER A 165 -10.44 -25.59 -38.77
C SER A 165 -11.65 -26.46 -39.13
N PRO A 166 -12.89 -25.90 -39.07
CA PRO A 166 -14.10 -26.61 -39.45
C PRO A 166 -14.09 -27.21 -40.85
N GLN A 167 -13.25 -26.68 -41.75
CA GLN A 167 -13.10 -27.18 -43.11
C GLN A 167 -12.52 -28.61 -43.15
N HIS A 168 -11.73 -29.00 -42.15
CA HIS A 168 -11.08 -30.32 -42.12
C HIS A 168 -11.80 -31.31 -41.20
N TYR A 169 -12.32 -30.84 -40.06
CA TYR A 169 -12.88 -31.71 -39.02
C TYR A 169 -14.35 -31.43 -38.68
N GLY A 170 -14.99 -30.46 -39.34
CA GLY A 170 -16.30 -29.95 -38.97
C GLY A 170 -16.26 -29.10 -37.69
N SER A 171 -17.42 -28.65 -37.21
CA SER A 171 -17.48 -27.93 -35.92
C SER A 171 -17.06 -28.88 -34.77
N ILE A 172 -16.13 -28.42 -33.95
CA ILE A 172 -15.71 -29.07 -32.71
C ILE A 172 -16.15 -28.14 -31.57
N ASP A 173 -16.81 -28.69 -30.57
CA ASP A 173 -17.23 -27.91 -29.40
C ASP A 173 -16.01 -27.48 -28.57
N ILE A 174 -16.16 -26.36 -27.86
CA ILE A 174 -15.06 -25.76 -27.10
C ILE A 174 -14.58 -26.65 -25.94
N ASP A 175 -15.45 -27.49 -25.38
CA ASP A 175 -15.10 -28.38 -24.26
C ASP A 175 -14.23 -29.54 -24.74
N SER A 176 -14.52 -30.10 -25.92
CA SER A 176 -13.63 -31.05 -26.60
C SER A 176 -12.25 -30.45 -26.91
N ILE A 177 -12.19 -29.19 -27.37
CA ILE A 177 -10.91 -28.48 -27.60
C ILE A 177 -10.14 -28.32 -26.28
N ARG A 178 -10.81 -28.01 -25.18
CA ARG A 178 -10.18 -27.89 -23.85
C ARG A 178 -9.68 -29.23 -23.34
N GLN A 179 -10.46 -30.30 -23.48
CA GLN A 179 -10.04 -31.66 -23.12
C GLN A 179 -8.79 -32.08 -23.91
N LEU A 180 -8.78 -31.83 -25.22
CA LEU A 180 -7.62 -32.05 -26.07
C LEU A 180 -6.41 -31.24 -25.56
N LYS A 181 -6.59 -29.93 -25.33
CA LYS A 181 -5.53 -29.05 -24.82
C LYS A 181 -4.90 -29.64 -23.55
N GLU A 182 -5.70 -30.10 -22.60
CA GLU A 182 -5.23 -30.67 -21.33
C GLU A 182 -4.38 -31.94 -21.50
N THR A 183 -4.43 -32.62 -22.66
CA THR A 183 -3.56 -33.77 -22.97
C THR A 183 -2.18 -33.40 -23.51
N LEU A 184 -1.97 -32.13 -23.91
CA LEU A 184 -0.73 -31.67 -24.53
C LEU A 184 0.42 -31.57 -23.51
N SER A 185 1.66 -31.58 -24.01
CA SER A 185 2.87 -31.60 -23.18
C SER A 185 3.94 -30.61 -23.67
N LEU A 186 4.81 -30.17 -22.76
CA LEU A 186 5.92 -29.24 -23.02
C LEU A 186 7.26 -29.94 -23.32
N SER A 187 7.24 -31.22 -23.69
CA SER A 187 8.47 -31.98 -23.98
C SER A 187 9.04 -31.67 -25.36
N SER A 188 10.37 -31.54 -25.46
CA SER A 188 11.13 -31.27 -26.69
C SER A 188 11.15 -32.40 -27.72
N SER A 189 10.57 -33.58 -27.43
CA SER A 189 10.73 -34.82 -28.20
C SER A 189 9.51 -35.24 -29.04
N GLN A 190 8.45 -34.43 -29.13
CA GLN A 190 7.25 -34.79 -29.89
C GLN A 190 7.33 -34.35 -31.36
N GLU A 191 8.02 -35.16 -32.19
CA GLU A 191 7.94 -35.11 -33.66
C GLU A 191 6.89 -36.08 -34.23
N GLN A 192 6.03 -36.69 -33.40
CA GLN A 192 5.01 -37.62 -33.87
C GLN A 192 3.63 -36.94 -33.95
N ASN A 193 2.99 -37.03 -35.12
CA ASN A 193 1.58 -36.73 -35.29
C ASN A 193 0.78 -37.58 -34.30
N LEU A 194 0.25 -36.95 -33.25
CA LEU A 194 -0.63 -37.63 -32.29
C LEU A 194 -2.04 -37.64 -32.86
N ASN A 195 -2.64 -38.82 -32.94
CA ASN A 195 -4.07 -38.95 -33.21
C ASN A 195 -4.83 -38.83 -31.87
N TYR A 196 -5.84 -37.97 -31.83
CA TYR A 196 -6.71 -37.77 -30.68
C TYR A 196 -8.15 -38.12 -31.05
N LYS A 197 -8.81 -38.96 -30.24
CA LYS A 197 -10.19 -39.35 -30.47
C LYS A 197 -11.14 -38.46 -29.67
N LEU A 198 -12.02 -37.75 -30.36
CA LEU A 198 -13.07 -36.93 -29.79
C LEU A 198 -14.14 -37.78 -29.08
N PRO A 199 -14.92 -37.21 -28.14
CA PRO A 199 -15.99 -37.91 -27.44
C PRO A 199 -17.07 -38.51 -28.38
N ASP A 200 -17.29 -37.89 -29.53
CA ASP A 200 -18.22 -38.37 -30.56
C ASP A 200 -17.63 -39.46 -31.47
N GLY A 201 -16.37 -39.83 -31.24
CA GLY A 201 -15.66 -40.87 -31.96
C GLY A 201 -14.85 -40.42 -33.16
N ARG A 202 -14.91 -39.14 -33.57
CA ARG A 202 -14.06 -38.58 -34.63
C ARG A 202 -12.59 -38.60 -34.23
N GLU A 203 -11.68 -38.84 -35.18
CA GLU A 203 -10.23 -38.80 -34.95
C GLU A 203 -9.61 -37.53 -35.53
N LEU A 204 -8.83 -36.82 -34.70
CA LEU A 204 -8.09 -35.62 -35.06
C LEU A 204 -6.61 -35.97 -35.20
N THR A 205 -5.97 -35.51 -36.28
CA THR A 205 -4.51 -35.63 -36.45
C THR A 205 -3.88 -34.31 -36.08
N LEU A 206 -3.13 -34.28 -34.98
CA LEU A 206 -2.49 -33.07 -34.47
C LEU A 206 -1.18 -32.82 -35.22
N ASN A 207 -1.09 -31.66 -35.86
CA ASN A 207 0.16 -31.21 -36.50
C ASN A 207 1.14 -30.64 -35.46
N SER A 208 2.37 -30.36 -35.91
CA SER A 208 3.43 -29.81 -35.06
C SER A 208 3.07 -28.48 -34.38
N ASN A 209 2.23 -27.66 -35.00
CA ASN A 209 1.79 -26.37 -34.43
C ASN A 209 0.79 -26.58 -33.28
N ALA A 210 -0.13 -27.54 -33.40
CA ALA A 210 -1.07 -27.90 -32.34
C ALA A 210 -0.33 -28.50 -31.13
N LEU A 211 0.67 -29.36 -31.38
CA LEU A 211 1.52 -29.92 -30.33
C LEU A 211 2.33 -28.85 -29.58
N LYS A 212 2.74 -27.79 -30.27
CA LYS A 212 3.43 -26.61 -29.67
C LYS A 212 2.49 -25.63 -28.98
N CYS A 213 1.18 -25.90 -28.88
CA CYS A 213 0.25 -24.96 -28.25
C CYS A 213 0.66 -24.56 -26.81
N PRO A 214 1.04 -25.47 -25.89
CA PRO A 214 1.50 -25.08 -24.55
C PRO A 214 2.76 -24.21 -24.55
N GLU A 215 3.61 -24.34 -25.58
CA GLU A 215 4.84 -23.55 -25.74
C GLU A 215 4.54 -22.06 -25.82
N SER A 216 3.34 -21.68 -26.28
CA SER A 216 2.93 -20.27 -26.38
C SER A 216 2.94 -19.50 -25.05
N LEU A 217 2.88 -20.19 -23.91
CA LEU A 217 3.07 -19.55 -22.59
C LEU A 217 4.52 -19.10 -22.38
N PHE A 218 5.48 -19.85 -22.90
CA PHE A 218 6.90 -19.53 -22.84
C PHE A 218 7.33 -18.66 -24.02
N ASN A 219 6.74 -18.87 -25.21
CA ASN A 219 6.98 -18.10 -26.41
C ASN A 219 5.67 -17.54 -27.01
N PRO A 220 5.18 -16.39 -26.50
CA PRO A 220 4.01 -15.69 -27.01
C PRO A 220 3.97 -15.41 -28.52
N GLU A 221 5.11 -15.35 -29.20
CA GLU A 221 5.19 -15.10 -30.64
C GLU A 221 4.47 -16.18 -31.46
N ILE A 222 4.32 -17.40 -30.92
CA ILE A 222 3.54 -18.48 -31.53
C ILE A 222 2.08 -18.05 -31.76
N LEU A 223 1.56 -17.16 -30.91
CA LEU A 223 0.21 -16.59 -31.02
C LEU A 223 0.20 -15.22 -31.72
N GLY A 224 1.33 -14.81 -32.31
CA GLY A 224 1.51 -13.48 -32.91
C GLY A 224 1.58 -12.35 -31.88
N CYS A 225 1.89 -12.65 -30.62
CA CYS A 225 1.98 -11.65 -29.56
C CYS A 225 3.43 -11.31 -29.22
N SER A 226 3.76 -10.02 -29.09
CA SER A 226 5.09 -9.53 -28.74
C SER A 226 5.33 -9.42 -27.22
N GLU A 227 4.38 -9.86 -26.39
CA GLU A 227 4.58 -9.90 -24.93
C GLU A 227 5.66 -10.93 -24.54
N LYS A 228 6.26 -10.74 -23.36
CA LYS A 228 7.25 -11.67 -22.81
C LYS A 228 6.57 -12.93 -22.27
N GLY A 229 7.22 -14.09 -22.42
CA GLY A 229 6.72 -15.35 -21.87
C GLY A 229 6.72 -15.40 -20.34
N ILE A 230 6.04 -16.39 -19.77
CA ILE A 230 5.84 -16.52 -18.31
C ILE A 230 7.13 -16.55 -17.48
N HIS A 231 8.21 -17.14 -18.01
CA HIS A 231 9.51 -17.23 -17.34
C HIS A 231 10.20 -15.85 -17.25
N GLN A 232 10.11 -15.05 -18.31
CA GLN A 232 10.59 -13.67 -18.33
C GLN A 232 9.68 -12.74 -17.52
N LEU A 233 8.36 -12.99 -17.51
CA LEU A 233 7.39 -12.30 -16.66
C LEU A 233 7.77 -12.47 -15.17
N LEU A 234 8.07 -13.70 -14.78
CA LEU A 234 8.51 -14.06 -13.43
C LEU A 234 9.83 -13.38 -13.05
N TYR A 235 10.81 -13.38 -13.96
CA TYR A 235 12.07 -12.68 -13.73
C TYR A 235 11.92 -11.16 -13.65
N GLY A 236 11.08 -10.56 -14.49
CA GLY A 236 10.76 -9.14 -14.44
C GLY A 236 10.04 -8.73 -13.14
N SER A 237 9.22 -9.62 -12.59
CA SER A 237 8.61 -9.46 -11.26
C SER A 237 9.69 -9.45 -10.17
N TYR A 238 10.58 -10.46 -10.17
CA TYR A 238 11.70 -10.55 -9.22
C TYR A 238 12.58 -9.29 -9.22
N LEU A 239 12.99 -8.80 -10.39
CA LEU A 239 13.80 -7.59 -10.51
C LEU A 239 13.09 -6.31 -10.05
N SER A 240 11.75 -6.33 -9.97
CA SER A 240 10.96 -5.21 -9.45
C SER A 240 10.79 -5.26 -7.92
N CYS A 241 11.28 -6.31 -7.26
CA CYS A 241 11.17 -6.48 -5.81
C CYS A 241 12.31 -5.79 -5.06
N PRO A 242 12.14 -5.41 -3.78
CA PRO A 242 13.21 -4.92 -2.93
C PRO A 242 14.34 -5.95 -2.73
N ASP A 243 15.54 -5.48 -2.41
CA ASP A 243 16.74 -6.31 -2.22
C ASP A 243 16.57 -7.39 -1.14
N GLU A 244 15.82 -7.09 -0.08
CA GLU A 244 15.48 -8.05 0.99
C GLU A 244 14.70 -9.25 0.44
N TYR A 245 13.67 -8.98 -0.37
CA TYR A 245 12.88 -10.04 -0.99
C TYR A 245 13.70 -10.83 -2.02
N GLN A 246 14.50 -10.13 -2.83
CA GLN A 246 15.39 -10.78 -3.80
C GLN A 246 16.38 -11.72 -3.08
N SER A 247 16.97 -11.27 -1.97
CA SER A 247 17.84 -12.08 -1.12
C SER A 247 17.12 -13.29 -0.54
N HIS A 248 15.87 -13.11 -0.09
CA HIS A 248 15.04 -14.22 0.40
C HIS A 248 14.78 -15.28 -0.70
N ILE A 249 14.44 -14.86 -1.92
CA ILE A 249 14.26 -15.78 -3.06
C ILE A 249 15.58 -16.43 -3.45
N ASN A 250 16.70 -15.70 -3.45
CA ASN A 250 18.01 -16.26 -3.74
C ASN A 250 18.42 -17.33 -2.74
N GLN A 251 18.05 -17.19 -1.47
CA GLN A 251 18.38 -18.17 -0.43
C GLN A 251 17.42 -19.37 -0.43
N ASN A 252 16.11 -19.13 -0.51
CA ASN A 252 15.09 -20.17 -0.34
C ASN A 252 14.67 -20.84 -1.65
N CYS A 253 14.90 -20.19 -2.79
CA CYS A 253 14.59 -20.67 -4.13
C CYS A 253 13.11 -21.09 -4.34
N ASN A 254 12.16 -20.56 -3.57
CA ASN A 254 10.76 -21.00 -3.59
C ASN A 254 9.94 -20.32 -4.70
N PHE A 255 9.45 -21.13 -5.65
CA PHE A 255 8.54 -20.71 -6.71
C PHE A 255 7.27 -21.55 -6.66
N VAL A 256 6.12 -20.91 -6.53
CA VAL A 256 4.82 -21.59 -6.33
C VAL A 256 4.00 -21.53 -7.60
N LEU A 257 3.45 -22.66 -8.05
CA LEU A 257 2.55 -22.72 -9.21
C LEU A 257 1.09 -22.62 -8.79
N SER A 258 0.29 -21.89 -9.57
CA SER A 258 -1.15 -21.76 -9.40
C SER A 258 -1.87 -21.74 -10.76
N GLY A 259 -3.13 -22.18 -10.80
CA GLY A 259 -3.97 -22.13 -12.00
C GLY A 259 -3.85 -23.35 -12.92
N GLY A 260 -4.92 -23.60 -13.68
CA GLY A 260 -5.09 -24.83 -14.47
C GLY A 260 -4.06 -25.05 -15.57
N SER A 261 -3.55 -23.97 -16.21
CA SER A 261 -2.56 -24.11 -17.27
C SER A 261 -1.15 -24.50 -16.78
N THR A 262 -0.92 -24.53 -15.47
CA THR A 262 0.33 -25.08 -14.90
C THR A 262 0.35 -26.62 -14.88
N LYS A 263 -0.79 -27.27 -15.20
CA LYS A 263 -0.94 -28.73 -15.18
C LYS A 263 -0.39 -29.44 -16.43
N PHE A 264 0.07 -28.71 -17.45
CA PHE A 264 0.67 -29.33 -18.64
C PHE A 264 1.82 -30.26 -18.24
N LYS A 265 1.86 -31.45 -18.83
CA LYS A 265 2.96 -32.40 -18.58
C LYS A 265 4.30 -31.77 -18.99
N GLY A 266 5.28 -31.80 -18.10
CA GLY A 266 6.60 -31.19 -18.30
C GLY A 266 6.70 -29.69 -18.01
N PHE A 267 5.63 -29.05 -17.52
CA PHE A 267 5.64 -27.61 -17.21
C PHE A 267 6.68 -27.24 -16.15
N SER A 268 6.72 -27.99 -15.05
CA SER A 268 7.67 -27.74 -13.94
C SER A 268 9.12 -27.86 -14.40
N ASP A 269 9.44 -28.91 -15.16
CA ASP A 269 10.81 -29.15 -15.65
C ASP A 269 11.24 -28.04 -16.61
N ARG A 270 10.35 -27.67 -17.55
CA ARG A 270 10.59 -26.57 -18.47
C ARG A 270 10.80 -25.24 -17.73
N LEU A 271 9.94 -24.91 -16.78
CA LEU A 271 10.05 -23.68 -16.01
C LEU A 271 11.35 -23.66 -15.19
N SER A 272 11.70 -24.77 -14.54
CA SER A 272 12.93 -24.91 -13.75
C SER A 272 14.18 -24.65 -14.60
N LEU A 273 14.21 -25.14 -15.84
CA LEU A 273 15.30 -24.85 -16.79
C LEU A 273 15.41 -23.35 -17.12
N GLU A 274 14.29 -22.67 -17.36
CA GLU A 274 14.31 -21.23 -17.64
C GLU A 274 14.70 -20.40 -16.42
N ILE A 275 14.20 -20.74 -15.22
CA ILE A 275 14.57 -20.05 -13.99
C ILE A 275 16.06 -20.22 -13.71
N THR A 276 16.60 -21.43 -13.88
CA THR A 276 18.05 -21.69 -13.68
C THR A 276 18.92 -20.82 -14.61
N LYS A 277 18.44 -20.53 -15.83
CA LYS A 277 19.15 -19.64 -16.78
C LYS A 277 19.04 -18.16 -16.39
N LEU A 278 17.86 -17.71 -15.97
CA LEU A 278 17.58 -16.29 -15.72
C LEU A 278 18.02 -15.82 -14.32
N PHE A 279 17.84 -16.66 -13.30
CA PHE A 279 18.10 -16.32 -11.89
C PHE A 279 19.50 -16.80 -11.49
N THR A 280 20.52 -16.12 -11.99
CA THR A 280 21.93 -16.49 -11.77
C THR A 280 22.41 -16.36 -10.31
N SER A 281 21.65 -15.67 -9.46
CA SER A 281 21.97 -15.41 -8.06
C SER A 281 21.36 -16.41 -7.06
N LEU A 282 20.63 -17.44 -7.53
CA LEU A 282 20.09 -18.46 -6.64
C LEU A 282 21.21 -19.26 -5.97
N SER A 283 21.07 -19.53 -4.68
CA SER A 283 21.99 -20.35 -3.89
C SER A 283 21.97 -21.83 -4.31
N GLY A 284 20.90 -22.28 -4.97
CA GLY A 284 20.68 -23.66 -5.37
C GLY A 284 19.69 -23.80 -6.52
N LYS A 285 19.22 -25.03 -6.75
CA LYS A 285 18.22 -25.31 -7.79
C LYS A 285 16.86 -24.67 -7.42
N PRO A 286 16.10 -24.16 -8.40
CA PRO A 286 14.74 -23.67 -8.17
C PRO A 286 13.86 -24.75 -7.52
N ASN A 287 13.25 -24.41 -6.38
CA ASN A 287 12.27 -25.24 -5.72
C ASN A 287 10.88 -24.91 -6.29
N ILE A 288 10.44 -25.67 -7.30
CA ILE A 288 9.12 -25.52 -7.90
C ILE A 288 8.10 -26.27 -7.05
N ILE A 289 7.26 -25.51 -6.36
CA ILE A 289 6.24 -26.01 -5.46
C ILE A 289 4.91 -26.06 -6.20
N ILE A 290 4.36 -27.26 -6.32
CA ILE A 290 3.08 -27.51 -7.00
C ILE A 290 2.06 -27.89 -5.93
N PRO A 291 0.93 -27.17 -5.81
CA PRO A 291 -0.13 -27.58 -4.91
C PRO A 291 -0.70 -28.95 -5.29
N PRO A 292 -1.18 -29.76 -4.32
CA PRO A 292 -1.73 -31.08 -4.60
C PRO A 292 -2.86 -31.09 -5.64
N ASN A 293 -3.73 -30.08 -5.63
CA ASN A 293 -4.71 -29.87 -6.69
C ASN A 293 -4.78 -28.37 -7.07
N PRO A 294 -3.99 -27.92 -8.06
CA PRO A 294 -3.90 -26.51 -8.44
C PRO A 294 -5.23 -25.87 -8.86
N SER A 295 -6.23 -26.68 -9.24
CA SER A 295 -7.55 -26.18 -9.61
C SER A 295 -8.42 -25.82 -8.41
N THR A 296 -8.23 -26.46 -7.25
CA THR A 296 -9.06 -26.22 -6.04
C THR A 296 -8.29 -25.54 -4.91
N SER A 297 -6.98 -25.32 -5.04
CA SER A 297 -6.14 -24.72 -4.01
C SER A 297 -6.58 -23.35 -3.52
N ALA A 298 -7.01 -22.45 -4.41
CA ALA A 298 -7.49 -21.13 -4.00
C ALA A 298 -8.74 -21.26 -3.11
N TRP A 299 -9.67 -22.16 -3.46
CA TRP A 299 -10.84 -22.44 -2.63
C TRP A 299 -10.44 -23.03 -1.27
N LYS A 300 -9.53 -24.03 -1.25
CA LYS A 300 -9.02 -24.62 0.00
C LYS A 300 -8.31 -23.61 0.90
N GLY A 301 -7.57 -22.68 0.30
CA GLY A 301 -6.92 -21.58 1.01
C GLY A 301 -7.93 -20.60 1.62
N GLY A 302 -9.03 -20.33 0.91
CA GLY A 302 -10.15 -19.57 1.48
C GLY A 302 -10.75 -20.30 2.68
N ALA A 303 -11.03 -21.60 2.53
CA ALA A 303 -11.57 -22.44 3.61
C ALA A 303 -10.68 -22.45 4.87
N SER A 304 -9.36 -22.60 4.70
CA SER A 304 -8.41 -22.60 5.82
C SER A 304 -8.21 -21.24 6.49
N LEU A 305 -8.50 -20.13 5.78
CA LEU A 305 -8.30 -18.78 6.28
C LEU A 305 -9.41 -18.33 7.24
N VAL A 306 -10.63 -18.90 7.14
CA VAL A 306 -11.84 -18.45 7.85
C VAL A 306 -11.62 -18.24 9.36
N SER A 307 -10.99 -19.21 10.03
CA SER A 307 -10.75 -19.15 11.48
C SER A 307 -9.77 -18.06 11.90
N ASN A 308 -8.92 -17.61 10.98
CA ASN A 308 -7.83 -16.65 11.24
C ASN A 308 -8.16 -15.23 10.76
N LEU A 309 -9.37 -14.98 10.25
CA LEU A 309 -9.74 -13.65 9.78
C LEU A 309 -10.01 -12.67 10.94
N GLY A 310 -10.71 -13.04 12.00
CA GLY A 310 -10.90 -12.14 13.15
C GLY A 310 -11.47 -10.76 12.76
N SER A 311 -10.70 -9.68 12.96
CA SER A 311 -11.07 -8.30 12.58
C SER A 311 -11.01 -8.01 11.07
N PHE A 312 -10.46 -8.93 10.28
CA PHE A 312 -10.29 -8.81 8.84
C PHE A 312 -11.56 -8.95 8.01
N TRP A 313 -12.60 -9.54 8.60
CA TRP A 313 -13.93 -9.50 8.05
C TRP A 313 -14.41 -8.07 7.88
N ILE A 314 -14.89 -7.71 6.70
CA ILE A 314 -15.72 -6.52 6.52
C ILE A 314 -17.12 -6.95 6.97
N ARG A 315 -17.61 -6.41 8.09
CA ARG A 315 -18.96 -6.71 8.57
C ARG A 315 -19.96 -5.80 7.89
N LYS A 316 -21.18 -6.29 7.68
CA LYS A 316 -22.26 -5.48 7.10
C LYS A 316 -22.51 -4.20 7.89
N SER A 317 -22.45 -4.26 9.22
CA SER A 317 -22.59 -3.08 10.09
C SER A 317 -21.52 -2.02 9.83
N GLU A 318 -20.26 -2.44 9.68
CA GLU A 318 -19.13 -1.53 9.37
C GLU A 318 -19.30 -0.90 7.98
N TYR A 319 -19.82 -1.68 7.01
CA TYR A 319 -20.12 -1.18 5.66
C TYR A 319 -21.28 -0.19 5.65
N LEU A 320 -22.35 -0.44 6.41
CA LEU A 320 -23.46 0.51 6.52
C LEU A 320 -23.05 1.83 7.21
N GLU A 321 -22.10 1.78 8.15
CA GLU A 321 -21.61 2.96 8.85
C GLU A 321 -20.59 3.77 8.02
N SER A 322 -19.61 3.09 7.42
CA SER A 322 -18.47 3.74 6.74
C SER A 322 -18.60 3.78 5.21
N GLY A 323 -19.62 3.14 4.65
CA GLY A 323 -19.78 2.96 3.21
C GLY A 323 -18.60 2.22 2.56
N PRO A 324 -18.35 2.42 1.26
CA PRO A 324 -17.25 1.78 0.53
C PRO A 324 -15.85 2.02 1.13
N SER A 325 -15.66 3.04 1.97
CA SER A 325 -14.35 3.36 2.57
C SER A 325 -13.82 2.28 3.52
N ILE A 326 -14.69 1.47 4.15
CA ILE A 326 -14.25 0.32 4.97
C ILE A 326 -13.56 -0.74 4.12
N VAL A 327 -14.07 -0.94 2.89
CA VAL A 327 -13.54 -1.90 1.93
C VAL A 327 -12.14 -1.49 1.53
N GLU A 328 -11.95 -0.19 1.30
CA GLU A 328 -10.63 0.38 1.07
C GLU A 328 -9.74 0.12 2.28
N ARG A 329 -10.12 0.57 3.48
CA ARG A 329 -9.31 0.39 4.70
C ARG A 329 -8.86 -1.06 4.95
N LYS A 330 -9.77 -2.03 4.76
CA LYS A 330 -9.53 -3.45 5.05
C LYS A 330 -8.93 -4.26 3.90
N LEU A 331 -9.14 -3.88 2.63
CA LEU A 331 -8.52 -4.52 1.45
C LEU A 331 -7.26 -3.79 0.97
N SER A 332 -7.05 -2.53 1.34
CA SER A 332 -5.85 -1.75 1.00
C SER A 332 -4.66 -2.05 1.90
N ARG A 333 -4.76 -3.04 2.81
CA ARG A 333 -3.72 -3.40 3.81
C ARG A 333 -2.32 -3.11 3.28
N LEU A 334 -1.61 -2.06 3.70
CA LEU A 334 -1.57 -1.42 5.03
C LEU A 334 -1.36 -2.43 6.18
N PHE A 335 -1.01 -3.68 5.87
CA PHE A 335 -0.28 -4.58 6.77
C PHE A 335 1.20 -4.65 6.46
N TYR A 336 1.61 -4.17 5.28
CA TYR A 336 3.01 -3.83 5.04
C TYR A 336 3.48 -2.76 6.03
N PHE A 337 2.61 -1.78 6.35
CA PHE A 337 2.91 -0.75 7.35
C PHE A 337 3.03 -1.28 8.79
N ASN A 338 2.18 -2.22 9.21
CA ASN A 338 2.18 -2.73 10.59
C ASN A 338 3.11 -3.93 10.85
N LYS A 339 3.70 -4.54 9.81
CA LYS A 339 4.63 -5.67 9.97
C LYS A 339 6.07 -5.33 9.59
N MET A 340 6.32 -4.40 8.66
CA MET A 340 7.65 -3.77 8.55
C MET A 340 7.93 -2.81 9.70
N SER A 341 6.89 -2.21 10.33
CA SER A 341 7.06 -1.40 11.54
C SER A 341 7.60 -2.18 12.74
N ASN A 342 7.47 -3.51 12.80
CA ASN A 342 8.07 -4.29 13.87
C ASN A 342 9.61 -4.23 13.89
N ASN A 343 10.24 -3.76 12.81
CA ASN A 343 11.69 -3.51 12.73
C ASN A 343 12.06 -2.01 12.63
N ILE A 344 11.07 -1.10 12.58
CA ILE A 344 11.28 0.35 12.44
C ILE A 344 10.88 1.01 13.75
N ASP A 345 11.89 1.31 14.55
CA ASP A 345 11.75 1.89 15.89
C ASP A 345 11.43 3.40 15.83
N SER A 346 10.26 3.77 15.30
CA SER A 346 9.89 5.18 15.08
C SER A 346 8.56 5.56 15.74
N GLN A 347 8.41 6.83 16.10
CA GLN A 347 7.18 7.34 16.70
C GLN A 347 6.02 7.38 15.68
N SER A 348 4.81 7.05 16.14
CA SER A 348 3.68 6.65 15.28
C SER A 348 3.14 7.74 14.33
N ALA A 349 3.35 9.02 14.63
CA ALA A 349 2.88 10.12 13.78
C ALA A 349 3.89 10.59 12.70
N ILE A 350 5.08 9.98 12.62
CA ILE A 350 6.09 10.37 11.62
C ILE A 350 5.72 9.81 10.23
N LEU A 351 5.57 8.48 10.15
CA LEU A 351 5.45 7.73 8.91
C LEU A 351 4.04 7.57 8.27
N PRO A 352 2.90 7.93 8.89
CA PRO A 352 1.59 7.85 8.21
C PRO A 352 1.48 8.77 6.98
N GLU A 353 1.01 8.26 5.84
CA GLU A 353 0.86 9.05 4.60
C GLU A 353 -0.32 10.04 4.64
N HIS A 354 -1.35 9.70 5.42
CA HIS A 354 -2.60 10.44 5.44
C HIS A 354 -3.10 10.60 6.88
N CYS A 355 -3.56 11.82 7.19
CA CYS A 355 -4.34 12.14 8.37
C CYS A 355 -5.39 13.20 7.99
N LYS A 356 -6.53 13.22 8.68
CA LYS A 356 -7.54 14.27 8.48
C LYS A 356 -7.34 15.45 9.41
N PHE A 357 -6.80 15.21 10.60
CA PHE A 357 -6.63 16.19 11.65
C PHE A 357 -5.23 16.08 12.27
N GLY A 358 -4.74 17.21 12.75
CA GLY A 358 -3.50 17.31 13.48
C GLY A 358 -3.61 18.36 14.58
N ILE A 359 -2.98 18.10 15.72
CA ILE A 359 -2.83 19.05 16.82
C ILE A 359 -1.34 19.21 17.07
N TYR A 360 -0.92 20.47 17.11
CA TYR A 360 0.47 20.89 17.24
C TYR A 360 0.61 21.72 18.50
N LEU A 361 1.40 21.24 19.46
CA LEU A 361 1.62 21.92 20.73
C LEU A 361 3.11 22.25 20.87
N THR A 362 3.43 23.50 21.19
CA THR A 362 4.77 23.88 21.64
C THR A 362 4.73 24.22 23.13
N SER A 363 5.77 23.83 23.86
CA SER A 363 5.80 24.04 25.31
C SER A 363 7.16 24.48 25.82
N LYS A 364 7.15 25.35 26.82
CA LYS A 364 8.33 25.73 27.62
C LYS A 364 8.36 24.89 28.88
N VAL A 365 9.58 24.54 29.32
CA VAL A 365 9.81 23.71 30.49
C VAL A 365 10.69 24.46 31.49
N ASN A 366 10.23 24.55 32.74
CA ASN A 366 10.96 25.19 33.84
C ASN A 366 11.49 24.12 34.82
N LEU A 367 12.69 23.61 34.55
CA LEU A 367 13.39 22.68 35.43
C LEU A 367 14.28 23.44 36.42
N LYS A 368 13.96 23.40 37.71
CA LYS A 368 14.76 24.03 38.79
C LYS A 368 15.66 23.03 39.51
N ASN A 369 15.29 21.74 39.50
CA ASN A 369 15.99 20.67 40.20
C ASN A 369 15.75 19.31 39.52
N GLU A 370 16.43 18.25 40.01
CA GLU A 370 16.29 16.88 39.48
C GLU A 370 14.89 16.26 39.71
N ASN A 371 14.17 16.70 40.75
CA ASN A 371 12.80 16.25 40.97
C ASN A 371 11.84 16.78 39.89
N ASP A 372 12.06 18.00 39.39
CA ASP A 372 11.30 18.55 38.26
C ASP A 372 11.58 17.76 36.97
N LYS A 373 12.85 17.39 36.74
CA LYS A 373 13.25 16.53 35.61
C LYS A 373 12.58 15.16 35.68
N THR A 374 12.55 14.56 36.87
CA THR A 374 11.84 13.29 37.13
C THR A 374 10.33 13.43 36.89
N THR A 375 9.73 14.53 37.34
CA THR A 375 8.31 14.84 37.12
C THR A 375 7.99 15.00 35.64
N LEU A 376 8.84 15.70 34.88
CA LEU A 376 8.70 15.82 33.43
C LEU A 376 8.75 14.46 32.74
N LYS A 377 9.78 13.66 33.04
CA LYS A 377 9.96 12.32 32.45
C LYS A 377 8.75 11.42 32.73
N ASN A 378 8.28 11.39 33.98
CA ASN A 378 7.10 10.61 34.38
C ASN A 378 5.82 11.08 33.66
N GLY A 379 5.64 12.40 33.52
CA GLY A 379 4.50 12.96 32.78
C GLY A 379 4.51 12.56 31.30
N LEU A 380 5.68 12.64 30.65
CA LEU A 380 5.81 12.22 29.25
C LEU A 380 5.59 10.71 29.08
N SER A 381 6.11 9.88 29.98
CA SER A 381 5.85 8.44 30.01
C SER A 381 4.36 8.14 30.16
N LYS A 382 3.66 8.87 31.04
CA LYS A 382 2.20 8.75 31.22
C LYS A 382 1.44 9.15 29.95
N PHE A 383 1.83 10.24 29.30
CA PHE A 383 1.23 10.65 28.03
C PHE A 383 1.38 9.56 26.96
N ILE A 384 2.57 8.97 26.82
CA ILE A 384 2.82 7.86 25.86
C ILE A 384 1.95 6.63 26.20
N GLN A 385 1.79 6.31 27.48
CA GLN A 385 0.91 5.23 27.92
C GLN A 385 -0.56 5.50 27.57
N GLU A 386 -1.04 6.73 27.77
CA GLU A 386 -2.39 7.13 27.37
C GLU A 386 -2.57 7.09 25.86
N MET A 387 -1.58 7.52 25.07
CA MET A 387 -1.62 7.39 23.61
C MET A 387 -1.80 5.92 23.18
N ASN A 388 -1.03 5.00 23.77
CA ASN A 388 -1.16 3.57 23.50
C ASN A 388 -2.53 3.01 23.94
N ARG A 389 -3.13 3.57 24.99
CA ARG A 389 -4.47 3.19 25.44
C ARG A 389 -5.54 3.67 24.47
N ILE A 390 -5.47 4.94 24.05
CA ILE A 390 -6.38 5.55 23.07
C ILE A 390 -6.30 4.81 21.73
N GLU A 391 -5.10 4.47 21.25
CA GLU A 391 -4.93 3.71 20.01
C GLU A 391 -5.61 2.33 20.08
N LYS A 392 -5.52 1.64 21.23
CA LYS A 392 -6.19 0.35 21.44
C LYS A 392 -7.70 0.48 21.56
N GLU A 393 -8.19 1.53 22.20
CA GLU A 393 -9.62 1.79 22.40
C GLU A 393 -10.28 2.26 21.10
N TYR A 394 -9.56 3.00 20.27
CA TYR A 394 -10.03 3.59 19.02
C TYR A 394 -9.14 3.22 17.81
N PRO A 395 -9.01 1.92 17.46
CA PRO A 395 -8.02 1.43 16.49
C PRO A 395 -8.24 1.92 15.05
N ASP A 396 -9.49 2.28 14.69
CA ASP A 396 -9.83 2.77 13.35
C ASP A 396 -9.51 4.26 13.12
N THR A 397 -8.99 4.95 14.14
CA THR A 397 -8.76 6.40 14.07
C THR A 397 -7.44 6.77 13.45
N GLY A 398 -6.50 5.83 13.35
CA GLY A 398 -5.12 6.12 12.94
C GLY A 398 -4.47 7.16 13.83
N ILE A 399 -4.84 7.20 15.12
CA ILE A 399 -4.26 8.12 16.09
C ILE A 399 -2.77 7.85 16.22
N GLY A 400 -1.96 8.90 16.22
CA GLY A 400 -0.52 8.80 16.44
C GLY A 400 0.02 10.04 17.12
N SER A 401 1.21 9.93 17.70
CA SER A 401 1.88 11.07 18.34
C SER A 401 3.39 11.07 18.10
N VAL A 402 3.98 12.26 18.19
CA VAL A 402 5.43 12.46 18.32
C VAL A 402 5.71 13.36 19.51
N VAL A 403 6.63 12.94 20.37
CA VAL A 403 7.29 13.74 21.41
C VAL A 403 8.66 14.15 20.89
N SER A 404 8.91 15.45 20.80
CA SER A 404 10.17 16.02 20.30
C SER A 404 10.75 17.04 21.27
N PHE A 405 12.08 17.12 21.33
CA PHE A 405 12.81 17.97 22.26
C PHE A 405 13.64 19.02 21.53
N GLY A 406 13.65 20.25 22.06
CA GLY A 406 14.62 21.28 21.68
C GLY A 406 16.03 20.92 22.18
N TYR A 407 17.06 21.54 21.59
CA TYR A 407 18.46 21.20 21.85
C TYR A 407 18.82 21.29 23.34
N ASP A 408 18.45 22.39 24.00
CA ASP A 408 18.82 22.64 25.39
C ASP A 408 18.12 21.68 26.36
N LEU A 409 16.83 21.39 26.13
CA LEU A 409 16.10 20.45 26.97
C LEU A 409 16.60 19.02 26.77
N LEU A 410 16.86 18.60 25.53
CA LEU A 410 17.39 17.27 25.26
C LEU A 410 18.71 17.06 26.02
N GLY A 411 19.65 18.01 25.94
CA GLY A 411 20.90 17.95 26.69
C GLY A 411 20.72 17.91 28.22
N LYS A 412 19.74 18.63 28.77
CA LYS A 412 19.39 18.54 30.20
C LYS A 412 18.81 17.18 30.57
N LEU A 413 17.96 16.59 29.72
CA LEU A 413 17.32 15.30 30.00
C LEU A 413 18.33 14.15 29.94
N THR A 414 19.35 14.26 29.09
CA THR A 414 20.36 13.22 28.84
C THR A 414 21.69 13.44 29.56
N SER A 415 21.80 14.44 30.42
CA SER A 415 23.01 14.70 31.23
C SER A 415 23.46 13.51 32.09
N SER A 416 22.52 12.65 32.49
CA SER A 416 22.76 11.44 33.30
C SER A 416 22.61 10.14 32.49
N TYR A 417 22.59 10.23 31.16
CA TYR A 417 22.32 9.08 30.30
C TYR A 417 23.40 8.00 30.45
N PRO A 418 23.03 6.73 30.67
CA PRO A 418 24.00 5.65 30.85
C PRO A 418 24.95 5.52 29.65
N GLY A 419 26.26 5.61 29.91
CA GLY A 419 27.29 5.53 28.86
C GLY A 419 27.56 6.85 28.12
N GLY A 420 26.92 7.95 28.53
CA GLY A 420 27.00 9.24 27.85
C GLY A 420 25.99 9.35 26.70
N TYR A 421 25.58 10.58 26.38
CA TYR A 421 24.68 10.87 25.27
C TYR A 421 25.38 11.78 24.27
N GLU A 422 25.60 11.29 23.06
CA GLU A 422 26.02 12.12 21.93
C GLU A 422 24.79 12.87 21.40
N MET A 423 24.91 14.16 21.08
CA MET A 423 23.79 14.90 20.48
C MET A 423 23.64 14.53 18.99
N PRO A 424 22.41 14.47 18.45
CA PRO A 424 22.22 14.17 17.03
C PRO A 424 23.01 15.12 16.14
N LYS A 425 23.65 14.56 15.10
CA LYS A 425 24.63 15.27 14.28
C LYS A 425 24.08 16.60 13.74
N GLY A 426 24.75 17.71 14.05
CA GLY A 426 24.35 19.04 13.58
C GLY A 426 23.05 19.58 14.17
N PHE A 427 22.44 18.90 15.15
CA PHE A 427 21.28 19.39 15.86
C PHE A 427 21.65 20.62 16.68
N LYS A 428 20.78 21.65 16.63
CA LYS A 428 20.97 22.95 17.25
C LYS A 428 19.62 23.64 17.36
N ASN A 429 19.51 24.62 18.26
CA ASN A 429 18.35 25.51 18.26
C ASN A 429 18.28 26.31 16.95
N MET A 430 17.05 26.55 16.49
CA MET A 430 16.84 27.39 15.31
C MET A 430 17.26 28.83 15.61
N ILE A 431 17.92 29.46 14.65
CA ILE A 431 18.14 30.91 14.60
C ILE A 431 17.27 31.50 13.48
N PRO A 432 16.93 32.80 13.50
CA PRO A 432 16.19 33.41 12.40
C PRO A 432 16.86 33.21 11.04
N ILE A 433 16.08 32.89 10.01
CA ILE A 433 16.54 32.72 8.62
C ILE A 433 15.70 33.60 7.71
N GLY A 434 16.30 34.62 7.11
CA GLY A 434 15.55 35.62 6.34
C GLY A 434 14.49 36.29 7.20
N SER A 435 13.22 36.21 6.77
CA SER A 435 12.08 36.71 7.56
C SER A 435 11.43 35.64 8.45
N ALA A 436 11.92 34.40 8.46
CA ALA A 436 11.45 33.38 9.39
C ALA A 436 11.98 33.64 10.80
N PRO A 437 11.10 33.89 11.79
CA PRO A 437 11.53 34.06 13.17
C PRO A 437 11.99 32.73 13.77
N SER A 438 12.77 32.81 14.85
CA SER A 438 12.97 31.68 15.76
C SER A 438 12.12 31.91 17.01
N THR A 439 11.16 31.02 17.23
CA THR A 439 10.31 30.96 18.43
C THR A 439 10.57 29.64 19.16
N GLN A 440 11.83 29.23 19.20
CA GLN A 440 12.28 27.94 19.72
C GLN A 440 11.70 27.68 21.12
N SER A 441 10.98 26.56 21.24
CA SER A 441 10.47 26.05 22.52
C SER A 441 11.19 24.75 22.91
N ASP A 442 10.89 24.23 24.10
CA ASP A 442 11.64 23.13 24.70
C ASP A 442 11.05 21.77 24.31
N ILE A 443 9.73 21.68 24.18
CA ILE A 443 9.01 20.49 23.72
C ILE A 443 8.11 20.86 22.54
N PHE A 444 8.04 19.95 21.58
CA PHE A 444 7.02 19.94 20.54
C PHE A 444 6.27 18.61 20.57
N ILE A 445 4.95 18.68 20.66
CA ILE A 445 4.05 17.53 20.53
C ILE A 445 3.27 17.66 19.24
N HIS A 446 3.29 16.61 18.43
CA HIS A 446 2.41 16.46 17.28
C HIS A 446 1.51 15.26 17.51
N ILE A 447 0.20 15.48 17.44
CA ILE A 447 -0.82 14.43 17.46
C ILE A 447 -1.54 14.47 16.13
N LEU A 448 -1.74 13.32 15.49
CA LEU A 448 -2.53 13.22 14.26
C LEU A 448 -3.61 12.16 14.39
N GLY A 449 -4.65 12.26 13.57
CA GLY A 449 -5.67 11.22 13.49
C GLY A 449 -6.74 11.52 12.44
N ASN A 450 -7.67 10.58 12.28
CA ASN A 450 -8.82 10.70 11.37
C ASN A 450 -10.09 11.16 12.07
N ARG A 451 -10.06 11.30 13.40
CA ARG A 451 -11.15 11.76 14.25
C ARG A 451 -10.66 12.90 15.13
N PHE A 452 -11.24 14.09 14.94
CA PHE A 452 -10.87 15.29 15.68
C PHE A 452 -11.09 15.13 17.18
N ASP A 453 -12.22 14.56 17.57
CA ASP A 453 -12.57 14.35 18.97
C ASP A 453 -11.57 13.44 19.70
N VAL A 454 -11.08 12.39 19.03
CA VAL A 454 -10.07 11.47 19.60
C VAL A 454 -8.69 12.14 19.66
N ALA A 455 -8.29 12.88 18.62
CA ALA A 455 -7.04 13.64 18.64
C ALA A 455 -7.05 14.73 19.72
N PHE A 456 -8.19 15.42 19.89
CA PHE A 456 -8.38 16.42 20.93
C PHE A 456 -8.34 15.80 22.32
N HIS A 457 -8.99 14.66 22.52
CA HIS A 457 -8.92 13.92 23.80
C HIS A 457 -7.46 13.53 24.17
N ALA A 458 -6.65 13.14 23.19
CA ALA A 458 -5.22 12.90 23.42
C ALA A 458 -4.46 14.17 23.84
N ALA A 459 -4.74 15.31 23.21
CA ALA A 459 -4.16 16.60 23.59
C ALA A 459 -4.61 17.04 25.00
N GLU A 460 -5.88 16.82 25.36
CA GLU A 460 -6.39 17.05 26.70
C GLU A 460 -5.64 16.22 27.74
N ASN A 461 -5.38 14.94 27.46
CA ASN A 461 -4.61 14.08 28.37
C ASN A 461 -3.18 14.59 28.57
N PHE A 462 -2.54 15.14 27.53
CA PHE A 462 -1.24 15.81 27.67
C PHE A 462 -1.36 17.03 28.58
N TYR A 463 -2.33 17.92 28.33
CA TYR A 463 -2.58 19.11 29.16
C TYR A 463 -2.84 18.74 30.63
N PHE A 464 -3.75 17.80 30.89
CA PHE A 464 -4.11 17.38 32.24
C PHE A 464 -2.97 16.69 32.98
N THR A 465 -2.02 16.09 32.27
CA THR A 465 -0.83 15.50 32.88
C THR A 465 0.08 16.56 33.50
N PHE A 466 0.12 17.77 32.93
CA PHE A 466 1.04 18.83 33.34
C PHE A 466 0.40 20.06 33.99
N ARG A 467 -0.94 20.22 33.93
CA ARG A 467 -1.63 21.45 34.37
C ARG A 467 -1.31 21.90 35.80
N ASP A 468 -1.12 20.95 36.73
CA ASP A 468 -1.02 21.24 38.18
C ASP A 468 0.42 21.20 38.69
N CYS A 469 1.39 20.80 37.86
CA CYS A 469 2.78 20.60 38.29
C CYS A 469 3.68 21.83 38.09
N GLY A 470 3.25 22.82 37.31
CA GLY A 470 3.97 24.09 37.12
C GLY A 470 5.33 24.00 36.41
N ILE A 471 5.71 22.82 35.91
CA ILE A 471 6.99 22.60 35.22
C ILE A 471 6.90 22.74 33.69
N LEU A 472 5.69 22.69 33.11
CA LEU A 472 5.46 22.76 31.68
C LEU A 472 4.32 23.72 31.37
N GLU A 473 4.56 24.62 30.42
CA GLU A 473 3.58 25.60 29.95
C GLU A 473 3.44 25.48 28.43
N ILE A 474 2.21 25.25 27.95
CA ILE A 474 1.89 25.25 26.51
C ILE A 474 1.90 26.71 26.02
N GLN A 475 2.79 27.02 25.06
CA GLN A 475 2.98 28.36 24.51
C GLN A 475 2.11 28.63 23.29
N ASP A 476 1.94 27.62 22.43
CA ASP A 476 1.11 27.68 21.23
C ASP A 476 0.43 26.33 20.99
N GLU A 477 -0.82 26.39 20.57
CA GLU A 477 -1.64 25.25 20.19
C GLU A 477 -2.31 25.57 18.86
N GLN A 478 -2.09 24.70 17.87
CA GLN A 478 -2.75 24.82 16.58
C GLN A 478 -3.46 23.52 16.22
N HIS A 479 -4.72 23.66 15.80
CA HIS A 479 -5.49 22.57 15.22
C HIS A 479 -5.49 22.73 13.70
N GLY A 480 -5.05 21.69 13.02
CA GLY A 480 -5.05 21.58 11.57
C GLY A 480 -6.08 20.57 11.09
N PHE A 481 -6.60 20.79 9.88
CA PHE A 481 -7.56 19.91 9.24
C PHE A 481 -7.31 19.82 7.74
N ARG A 482 -7.65 18.67 7.15
CA ARG A 482 -7.59 18.47 5.70
C ARG A 482 -8.79 19.13 5.03
N ARG A 483 -8.53 19.96 4.01
CA ARG A 483 -9.58 20.54 3.16
C ARG A 483 -10.08 19.53 2.12
N LEU A 484 -11.16 19.91 1.44
CA LEU A 484 -11.68 19.22 0.27
C LEU A 484 -10.57 19.05 -0.79
N GLU A 485 -10.50 17.85 -1.38
CA GLU A 485 -9.54 17.49 -2.43
C GLU A 485 -8.06 17.66 -2.04
N GLU A 486 -7.72 17.54 -0.75
CA GLU A 486 -6.32 17.64 -0.26
C GLU A 486 -5.65 19.00 -0.53
N ARG A 487 -6.46 20.07 -0.67
CA ARG A 487 -5.97 21.41 -0.96
C ARG A 487 -5.53 22.18 0.29
N ASP A 488 -4.68 23.17 0.12
CA ASP A 488 -4.43 24.18 1.15
C ASP A 488 -5.38 25.38 1.00
N GLU A 489 -5.22 26.38 1.88
CA GLU A 489 -6.01 27.62 1.84
C GLU A 489 -5.77 28.45 0.57
N THR A 490 -4.66 28.24 -0.16
CA THR A 490 -4.38 28.88 -1.45
C THR A 490 -5.16 28.23 -2.60
N GLY A 491 -5.69 27.02 -2.37
CA GLY A 491 -6.45 26.20 -3.31
C GLY A 491 -5.58 25.27 -4.16
N PHE A 492 -4.29 25.13 -3.85
CA PHE A 492 -3.40 24.16 -4.49
C PHE A 492 -3.33 22.88 -3.66
N ILE A 493 -3.07 21.74 -4.29
CA ILE A 493 -2.87 20.48 -3.57
C ILE A 493 -1.53 20.55 -2.84
N ASP A 494 -1.55 20.47 -1.52
CA ASP A 494 -0.33 20.34 -0.74
C ASP A 494 0.11 18.87 -0.69
N GLY A 495 1.41 18.63 -0.54
CA GLY A 495 1.92 17.27 -0.38
C GLY A 495 2.22 16.49 -1.67
N THR A 496 2.12 17.07 -2.88
CA THR A 496 2.35 16.31 -4.14
C THR A 496 3.72 15.64 -4.23
N GLU A 497 4.76 16.28 -3.68
CA GLU A 497 6.13 15.76 -3.62
C GLU A 497 6.47 15.09 -2.28
N ASN A 498 5.47 14.88 -1.41
CA ASN A 498 5.66 14.17 -0.14
C ASN A 498 6.00 12.70 -0.44
N PRO A 499 7.04 12.10 0.18
CA PRO A 499 7.39 10.70 -0.06
C PRO A 499 6.21 9.75 0.16
N THR A 500 5.92 8.93 -0.86
CA THR A 500 4.88 7.88 -0.84
C THR A 500 5.53 6.50 -0.70
N GLY A 501 4.92 5.63 0.09
CA GLY A 501 5.43 4.32 0.45
C GLY A 501 6.37 4.36 1.66
N LEU A 502 6.28 3.31 2.48
CA LEU A 502 7.06 3.16 3.71
C LEU A 502 8.57 3.29 3.46
N ASP A 503 9.12 2.61 2.45
CA ASP A 503 10.57 2.62 2.18
C ASP A 503 11.12 4.04 1.94
N LYS A 504 10.39 4.85 1.17
CA LYS A 504 10.80 6.24 0.90
C LYS A 504 10.65 7.10 2.14
N ARG A 505 9.57 6.90 2.91
CA ARG A 505 9.33 7.64 4.15
C ARG A 505 10.38 7.30 5.22
N VAL A 506 10.73 6.04 5.40
CA VAL A 506 11.85 5.63 6.27
C VAL A 506 13.15 6.30 5.80
N ARG A 507 13.48 6.16 4.50
CA ARG A 507 14.72 6.71 3.93
C ARG A 507 14.86 8.23 4.11
N PHE A 508 13.78 8.98 3.96
CA PHE A 508 13.85 10.45 3.96
C PHE A 508 13.43 11.08 5.29
N GLY A 509 12.62 10.39 6.08
CA GLY A 509 12.10 10.87 7.35
C GLY A 509 12.91 10.43 8.57
N LEU A 510 13.62 9.30 8.49
CA LEU A 510 14.30 8.71 9.65
C LEU A 510 15.80 8.60 9.44
N ILE A 511 16.56 8.76 10.52
CA ILE A 511 17.99 8.43 10.55
C ILE A 511 18.16 6.94 10.24
N ALA A 512 19.13 6.61 9.38
CA ALA A 512 19.30 5.27 8.86
C ALA A 512 19.66 4.26 9.97
N LYS A 513 19.26 3.00 9.77
CA LYS A 513 19.64 1.89 10.66
C LYS A 513 21.16 1.77 10.74
N GLY A 514 21.69 1.65 11.96
CA GLY A 514 23.12 1.56 12.25
C GLY A 514 23.84 2.90 12.45
N ASP A 515 23.21 4.03 12.14
CA ASP A 515 23.74 5.35 12.46
C ASP A 515 23.39 5.75 13.90
N PRO A 516 24.16 6.64 14.56
CA PRO A 516 23.77 7.21 15.85
C PRO A 516 22.38 7.83 15.79
N HIS A 517 21.54 7.48 16.77
CA HIS A 517 20.11 7.84 16.82
C HIS A 517 19.27 7.26 15.67
N GLU A 518 19.60 6.03 15.22
CA GLU A 518 18.80 5.30 14.23
C GLU A 518 17.30 5.38 14.51
N TYR A 519 16.52 5.56 13.45
CA TYR A 519 15.07 5.75 13.50
C TYR A 519 14.55 6.99 14.24
N GLY A 520 15.44 7.85 14.74
CA GLY A 520 15.10 9.22 15.12
C GLY A 520 14.85 10.11 13.91
N SER A 521 14.28 11.30 14.14
CA SER A 521 14.00 12.29 13.10
C SER A 521 14.28 13.71 13.57
N TYR A 522 14.81 14.53 12.68
CA TYR A 522 14.80 15.98 12.84
C TYR A 522 13.41 16.50 12.52
N VAL A 523 12.91 17.43 13.33
CA VAL A 523 11.54 17.95 13.25
C VAL A 523 11.56 19.45 13.12
N PHE A 524 10.79 19.97 12.17
CA PHE A 524 10.65 21.42 11.94
C PHE A 524 9.16 21.79 11.77
N PRO A 525 8.51 22.21 12.87
CA PRO A 525 7.22 22.90 12.81
C PRO A 525 7.40 24.39 12.51
N GLN A 526 6.51 24.94 11.70
CA GLN A 526 6.42 26.37 11.43
C GLN A 526 4.99 26.76 11.06
N LYS A 527 4.42 27.71 11.81
CA LYS A 527 3.12 28.29 11.51
C LYS A 527 3.29 29.36 10.43
N TRP A 528 2.53 29.25 9.34
CA TRP A 528 2.47 30.23 8.26
C TRP A 528 1.08 30.87 8.21
N GLU A 529 1.02 32.18 8.01
CA GLU A 529 -0.22 32.93 7.81
C GLU A 529 -0.30 33.39 6.35
N HIS A 530 -1.46 33.19 5.72
CA HIS A 530 -1.69 33.58 4.33
C HIS A 530 -2.49 34.89 4.25
N ASN A 531 -2.14 35.71 3.26
CA ASN A 531 -2.93 36.87 2.86
C ASN A 531 -3.79 36.50 1.64
N LEU A 532 -4.91 35.82 1.90
CA LEU A 532 -5.79 35.36 0.82
C LEU A 532 -6.42 36.52 0.03
N VAL A 533 -6.64 37.68 0.65
CA VAL A 533 -7.14 38.89 -0.04
C VAL A 533 -6.17 39.34 -1.12
N LYS A 534 -4.86 39.27 -0.87
CA LYS A 534 -3.84 39.59 -1.86
C LYS A 534 -3.70 38.47 -2.90
N TRP A 535 -3.80 37.21 -2.45
CA TRP A 535 -3.72 36.02 -3.31
C TRP A 535 -4.84 35.95 -4.35
N GLU A 536 -6.07 36.28 -3.96
CA GLU A 536 -7.25 36.24 -4.85
C GLU A 536 -7.26 37.37 -5.89
N LYS A 537 -6.48 38.44 -5.67
CA LYS A 537 -6.38 39.57 -6.61
C LYS A 537 -5.48 39.30 -7.81
N ILE A 538 -4.57 38.34 -7.71
CA ILE A 538 -3.69 37.98 -8.82
C ILE A 538 -4.36 36.95 -9.73
N SER A 539 -3.97 36.97 -11.01
CA SER A 539 -4.54 36.07 -12.01
C SER A 539 -4.23 34.60 -11.71
N LEU A 540 -5.04 33.68 -12.24
CA LEU A 540 -4.77 32.24 -12.12
C LEU A 540 -3.39 31.88 -12.69
N HIS A 541 -2.97 32.54 -13.77
CA HIS A 541 -1.65 32.31 -14.35
C HIS A 541 -0.53 32.68 -13.37
N GLU A 542 -0.61 33.85 -12.73
CA GLU A 542 0.36 34.28 -11.72
C GLU A 542 0.36 33.37 -10.48
N GLN A 543 -0.80 32.86 -10.05
CA GLN A 543 -0.87 31.88 -8.95
C GLN A 543 -0.13 30.59 -9.32
N GLN A 544 -0.36 30.07 -10.52
CA GLN A 544 0.28 28.84 -11.00
C GLN A 544 1.78 29.01 -11.21
N ASP A 545 2.21 30.19 -11.67
CA ASP A 545 3.63 30.54 -11.81
C ASP A 545 4.31 30.70 -10.44
N THR A 546 3.59 31.27 -9.46
CA THR A 546 4.07 31.40 -8.08
C THR A 546 4.29 30.04 -7.44
N ILE A 547 3.34 29.10 -7.59
CA ILE A 547 3.48 27.75 -7.03
C ILE A 547 4.44 26.88 -7.87
N GLY A 548 4.35 26.98 -9.19
CA GLY A 548 5.06 26.12 -10.14
C GLY A 548 4.27 24.88 -10.58
N ARG A 549 2.94 24.88 -10.41
CA ARG A 549 2.01 23.79 -10.82
C ARG A 549 0.69 24.36 -11.35
N THR A 550 -0.08 23.57 -12.09
CA THR A 550 -1.47 23.93 -12.43
C THR A 550 -2.37 23.83 -11.20
N LYS A 551 -3.34 24.72 -11.06
CA LYS A 551 -4.18 24.76 -9.84
C LYS A 551 -5.17 23.60 -9.78
N LYS A 552 -5.85 23.31 -10.89
CA LYS A 552 -6.93 22.32 -10.94
C LYS A 552 -6.40 20.89 -10.92
N GLU A 553 -5.56 20.53 -11.89
CA GLU A 553 -5.02 19.17 -12.08
C GLU A 553 -3.76 18.89 -11.25
N SER A 554 -3.19 19.92 -10.61
CA SER A 554 -1.93 19.81 -9.86
C SER A 554 -0.78 19.22 -10.69
N ILE A 555 -0.68 19.59 -11.96
CA ILE A 555 0.39 19.14 -12.84
C ILE A 555 1.60 20.06 -12.66
N GLU A 556 2.78 19.48 -12.43
CA GLU A 556 4.01 20.26 -12.30
C GLU A 556 4.37 20.98 -13.60
N ILE A 557 4.67 22.28 -13.51
CA ILE A 557 5.18 23.03 -14.67
C ILE A 557 6.60 22.55 -14.96
N PRO A 558 6.92 22.14 -16.21
CA PRO A 558 8.25 21.64 -16.56
C PRO A 558 9.36 22.64 -16.23
N LYS A 559 10.52 22.17 -15.75
CA LYS A 559 11.64 23.03 -15.28
C LYS A 559 12.08 24.11 -16.28
N GLY A 560 12.04 23.85 -17.58
CA GLY A 560 12.40 24.84 -18.62
C GLY A 560 11.35 25.93 -18.87
N LYS A 561 10.12 25.75 -18.36
CA LYS A 561 9.02 26.72 -18.47
C LYS A 561 8.64 27.32 -17.11
N ARG A 562 9.04 26.70 -16.02
CA ARG A 562 8.71 27.10 -14.65
C ARG A 562 9.58 28.25 -14.19
N GLN A 563 8.99 29.20 -13.45
CA GLN A 563 9.75 30.29 -12.86
C GLN A 563 10.80 29.78 -11.86
N VAL A 564 12.01 30.35 -11.90
CA VAL A 564 13.12 29.99 -11.00
C VAL A 564 12.76 30.29 -9.53
N SER A 565 11.95 31.33 -9.31
CA SER A 565 11.47 31.74 -7.99
C SER A 565 10.13 31.08 -7.58
N SER A 566 9.58 30.17 -8.38
CA SER A 566 8.37 29.44 -7.98
C SER A 566 8.62 28.56 -6.74
N HIS A 567 7.58 28.33 -5.94
CA HIS A 567 7.66 27.54 -4.71
C HIS A 567 8.28 26.16 -4.94
N VAL A 568 7.85 25.42 -5.98
CA VAL A 568 8.44 24.11 -6.32
C VAL A 568 9.92 24.25 -6.71
N SER A 569 10.31 25.27 -7.46
CA SER A 569 11.74 25.49 -7.79
C SER A 569 12.59 25.80 -6.56
N ARG A 570 12.02 26.42 -5.52
CA ARG A 570 12.74 26.76 -4.29
C ARG A 570 12.79 25.62 -3.27
N THR A 571 11.89 24.64 -3.35
CA THR A 571 11.76 23.55 -2.37
C THR A 571 12.18 22.17 -2.90
N ASP A 572 12.04 21.88 -4.20
CA ASP A 572 12.53 20.63 -4.81
C ASP A 572 14.03 20.72 -5.15
N LEU A 573 14.85 20.69 -4.10
CA LEU A 573 16.29 20.86 -4.18
C LEU A 573 17.03 19.53 -4.25
N LYS A 574 18.24 19.61 -4.82
CA LYS A 574 19.22 18.52 -4.81
C LYS A 574 20.55 19.02 -4.26
N ASP A 575 21.25 18.16 -3.53
CA ASP A 575 22.61 18.38 -3.06
C ASP A 575 23.51 17.27 -3.61
N ASN A 576 24.55 17.63 -4.37
CA ASN A 576 25.41 16.68 -5.08
C ASN A 576 24.63 15.61 -5.88
N GLY A 577 23.52 16.02 -6.50
CA GLY A 577 22.64 15.14 -7.27
C GLY A 577 21.62 14.34 -6.45
N VAL A 578 21.73 14.32 -5.12
CA VAL A 578 20.79 13.64 -4.20
C VAL A 578 19.65 14.59 -3.83
N SER A 579 18.41 14.13 -3.95
CA SER A 579 17.24 14.95 -3.61
C SER A 579 17.12 15.14 -2.09
N LEU A 580 16.93 16.39 -1.67
CA LEU A 580 16.76 16.79 -0.27
C LEU A 580 15.30 16.62 0.16
N LYS A 581 14.77 15.40 0.05
CA LYS A 581 13.38 15.13 0.42
C LYS A 581 13.19 15.18 1.94
N ILE A 582 11.97 15.52 2.32
CA ILE A 582 11.45 15.58 3.70
C ILE A 582 10.06 14.95 3.70
N ILE A 583 9.67 14.34 4.81
CA ILE A 583 8.26 14.01 5.05
C ILE A 583 7.55 15.27 5.51
N ARG A 584 6.37 15.55 4.95
CA ARG A 584 5.49 16.63 5.38
C ARG A 584 4.24 16.06 6.05
N GLN A 585 3.95 16.54 7.25
CA GLN A 585 2.71 16.33 8.00
C GLN A 585 1.98 17.66 8.21
N SER A 586 2.09 18.54 7.22
CA SER A 586 1.48 19.86 7.23
C SER A 586 -0.03 19.77 7.08
N LEU A 587 -0.76 20.64 7.79
CA LEU A 587 -2.20 20.79 7.62
C LEU A 587 -2.61 22.27 7.58
N PRO A 588 -3.61 22.62 6.75
CA PRO A 588 -4.29 23.90 6.82
C PRO A 588 -4.90 24.15 8.19
N TYR A 589 -4.97 25.42 8.58
CA TYR A 589 -5.74 25.87 9.73
C TYR A 589 -6.46 27.18 9.42
N GLY A 590 -7.52 27.46 10.17
CA GLY A 590 -8.22 28.72 10.03
C GLY A 590 -9.24 28.98 11.14
N MET A 591 -9.37 30.25 11.52
CA MET A 591 -10.38 30.75 12.44
C MET A 591 -11.06 31.98 11.82
N LEU A 592 -12.29 31.78 11.34
CA LEU A 592 -13.03 32.81 10.60
C LEU A 592 -13.24 34.10 11.40
N SER A 593 -13.50 33.99 12.70
CA SER A 593 -13.72 35.14 13.58
C SER A 593 -12.48 36.02 13.75
N LYS A 594 -11.29 35.43 13.68
CA LYS A 594 -10.00 36.16 13.77
C LYS A 594 -9.42 36.52 12.42
N LYS A 595 -9.98 35.98 11.32
CA LYS A 595 -9.43 36.07 9.97
C LYS A 595 -7.99 35.53 9.88
N GLU A 596 -7.62 34.64 10.79
CA GLU A 596 -6.34 33.94 10.80
C GLU A 596 -6.52 32.64 10.03
N HIS A 597 -5.70 32.42 9.00
CA HIS A 597 -5.71 31.19 8.21
C HIS A 597 -4.36 31.00 7.55
N GLY A 598 -4.00 29.75 7.33
CA GLY A 598 -2.77 29.41 6.63
C GLY A 598 -2.43 27.94 6.75
N LEU A 599 -1.14 27.64 6.77
CA LEU A 599 -0.59 26.29 6.82
C LEU A 599 0.24 26.13 8.08
N TYR A 600 -0.06 25.11 8.88
CA TYR A 600 0.90 24.66 9.88
C TYR A 600 1.85 23.70 9.19
N PHE A 601 3.02 24.19 8.81
CA PHE A 601 4.03 23.39 8.15
C PHE A 601 4.71 22.49 9.18
N LEU A 602 4.79 21.19 8.90
CA LEU A 602 5.52 20.25 9.75
C LEU A 602 6.34 19.30 8.89
N ALA A 603 7.65 19.32 9.10
CA ALA A 603 8.59 18.44 8.42
C ALA A 603 9.26 17.44 9.37
N TYR A 604 9.44 16.22 8.86
CA TYR A 604 10.32 15.19 9.42
C TYR A 604 11.41 14.87 8.40
N ALA A 605 12.65 14.73 8.86
CA ALA A 605 13.79 14.48 7.99
C ALA A 605 14.86 13.63 8.68
N CYS A 606 15.58 12.83 7.88
CA CYS A 606 16.77 12.11 8.32
C CYS A 606 17.98 13.02 8.60
N SER A 607 17.93 14.28 8.17
CA SER A 607 18.97 15.29 8.44
C SER A 607 18.39 16.70 8.48
N LEU A 608 18.89 17.52 9.42
CA LEU A 608 18.55 18.94 9.50
C LEU A 608 18.96 19.72 8.24
N VAL A 609 20.00 19.27 7.53
CA VAL A 609 20.49 19.93 6.31
C VAL A 609 19.41 19.98 5.23
N ASN A 610 18.57 18.94 5.12
CA ASN A 610 17.48 18.89 4.14
C ASN A 610 16.49 20.05 4.36
N ILE A 611 16.18 20.35 5.62
CA ILE A 611 15.28 21.42 6.04
C ILE A 611 15.96 22.79 5.82
N GLU A 612 17.20 22.96 6.33
CA GLU A 612 17.91 24.24 6.26
C GLU A 612 18.16 24.70 4.82
N LYS A 613 18.55 23.80 3.92
CA LYS A 613 18.78 24.16 2.51
C LYS A 613 17.51 24.63 1.81
N GLN A 614 16.36 24.01 2.12
CA GLN A 614 15.08 24.47 1.58
C GLN A 614 14.72 25.86 2.11
N LEU A 615 14.91 26.13 3.41
CA LEU A 615 14.66 27.45 3.99
C LEU A 615 15.59 28.53 3.39
N LEU A 616 16.90 28.25 3.32
CA LEU A 616 17.88 29.17 2.72
C LEU A 616 17.53 29.49 1.26
N SER A 617 17.08 28.48 0.51
CA SER A 617 16.59 28.66 -0.85
C SER A 617 15.34 29.54 -0.89
N MET A 618 14.32 29.25 -0.08
CA MET A 618 13.07 30.02 -0.06
C MET A 618 13.32 31.50 0.26
N PHE A 619 14.20 31.81 1.21
CA PHE A 619 14.53 33.18 1.59
C PHE A 619 15.64 33.83 0.75
N GLY A 620 16.01 33.22 -0.38
CA GLY A 620 17.01 33.77 -1.31
C GLY A 620 18.43 33.87 -0.75
N GLN A 621 18.74 33.16 0.33
CA GLN A 621 20.05 33.17 0.98
C GLN A 621 21.11 32.35 0.19
N LEU A 622 20.68 31.48 -0.74
CA LEU A 622 21.59 30.70 -1.57
C LEU A 622 22.07 31.43 -2.83
N ASP A 623 21.19 32.21 -3.47
CA ASP A 623 21.44 32.75 -4.82
C ASP A 623 20.80 34.14 -5.06
N GLY A 624 20.31 34.79 -4.02
CA GLY A 624 19.64 36.10 -4.10
C GLY A 624 18.20 36.06 -4.62
N LYS A 625 17.64 34.88 -4.94
CA LYS A 625 16.27 34.74 -5.48
C LYS A 625 15.34 34.16 -4.40
N SER A 626 14.39 34.95 -3.94
CA SER A 626 13.38 34.49 -2.99
C SER A 626 12.23 33.75 -3.68
N ASP A 627 11.53 32.94 -2.89
CA ASP A 627 10.29 32.27 -3.24
C ASP A 627 9.16 33.30 -3.41
N LEU A 628 8.47 33.24 -4.55
CA LEU A 628 7.35 34.13 -4.88
C LEU A 628 6.18 33.98 -3.90
N LEU A 629 6.00 32.81 -3.30
CA LEU A 629 4.92 32.58 -2.35
C LEU A 629 5.04 33.47 -1.12
N LEU A 630 6.25 33.88 -0.74
CA LEU A 630 6.52 34.79 0.39
C LEU A 630 5.89 36.19 0.22
N GLN A 631 5.42 36.54 -0.98
CA GLN A 631 4.66 37.77 -1.18
C GLN A 631 3.22 37.67 -0.65
N TYR A 632 2.73 36.46 -0.39
CA TYR A 632 1.35 36.13 -0.01
C TYR A 632 1.26 35.29 1.26
N THR A 633 2.37 34.77 1.77
CA THR A 633 2.46 34.05 3.04
C THR A 633 3.60 34.60 3.88
N LYS A 634 3.44 34.58 5.22
CA LYS A 634 4.50 34.96 6.15
C LYS A 634 4.66 33.90 7.26
N PRO A 635 5.89 33.58 7.66
CA PRO A 635 6.14 32.70 8.79
C PRO A 635 5.88 33.45 10.11
N ILE A 636 5.23 32.80 11.06
CA ILE A 636 4.86 33.36 12.37
C ILE A 636 5.73 32.77 13.48
N THR A 637 6.02 31.47 13.40
CA THR A 637 6.79 30.72 14.39
C THR A 637 7.91 29.92 13.71
N GLY A 638 8.72 29.21 14.49
CA GLY A 638 9.70 28.27 13.97
C GLY A 638 10.60 27.74 15.08
N GLY A 639 10.94 26.45 15.01
CA GLY A 639 11.90 25.84 15.92
C GLY A 639 12.42 24.52 15.38
N TYR A 640 13.63 24.14 15.78
CA TYR A 640 14.18 22.82 15.47
C TYR A 640 14.05 21.91 16.68
N TYR A 641 13.57 20.71 16.44
CA TYR A 641 13.40 19.69 17.46
C TYR A 641 13.98 18.36 16.98
N PHE A 642 14.22 17.47 17.92
CA PHE A 642 14.60 16.11 17.63
C PHE A 642 13.56 15.16 18.23
N ALA A 643 13.07 14.23 17.40
CA ALA A 643 12.22 13.12 17.81
C ALA A 643 13.08 11.86 17.89
N PRO A 644 13.40 11.36 19.10
CA PRO A 644 14.12 10.10 19.26
C PRO A 644 13.30 8.91 18.73
N SER A 645 13.98 7.79 18.46
CA SER A 645 13.32 6.49 18.26
C SER A 645 12.51 6.09 19.50
N LEU A 646 11.59 5.12 19.42
CA LEU A 646 10.80 4.73 20.60
C LEU A 646 11.70 4.14 21.69
N ASN A 647 12.69 3.32 21.33
CA ASN A 647 13.64 2.79 22.32
C ASN A 647 14.51 3.89 22.93
N GLU A 648 14.99 4.84 22.13
CA GLU A 648 15.79 5.96 22.64
C GLU A 648 14.95 6.86 23.56
N LEU A 649 13.73 7.20 23.15
CA LEU A 649 12.78 7.96 23.96
C LEU A 649 12.55 7.26 25.31
N ASN A 650 12.29 5.96 25.31
CA ASN A 650 12.11 5.19 26.54
C ASN A 650 13.36 5.22 27.43
N LYS A 651 14.57 5.15 26.87
CA LYS A 651 15.81 5.28 27.66
C LYS A 651 15.98 6.68 28.23
N ILE A 652 15.68 7.73 27.45
CA ILE A 652 15.71 9.13 27.93
C ILE A 652 14.74 9.31 29.10
N LEU A 653 13.53 8.76 29.02
CA LEU A 653 12.53 8.89 30.06
C LEU A 653 12.80 8.02 31.31
N ASN A 654 13.57 6.94 31.19
CA ASN A 654 13.89 6.04 32.32
C ASN A 654 15.30 6.24 32.93
N SER A 655 16.11 7.13 32.35
CA SER A 655 17.50 7.43 32.79
C SER A 655 17.61 8.37 33.98
#